data_AF-R5P7S8-F1
#
_entry.id   AF-R5P7S8-F1
#
_cell.length_a   1.000
_cell.length_b   1.000
_cell.length_c   1.000
_cell.angle_alpha   90.00
_cell.angle_beta   90.00
_cell.angle_gamma   90.00
#
_symmetry.space_group_name_H-M   'P 1'
#
loop_
_entity.id
_entity.type
_entity.pdbx_description
1 polymer ?
#
loop_
_entity_poly.entity_id
_entity_poly.type
_entity_poly.pdbx_seq_one_letter_code
_entity_poly.pdbx_strand_id
1 'polypeptide(L)'
;MVRIKNNKLLLALLLLLPLSSQAQKLQQENTKKPRRVYFMPITFGEFRLMPDTTIESSFNIGMINGVTKQRGLSLGVVSNINHNLRGIQMSGITNISSGVDKGLQLSSAVNVSAGYMRGLQVAAYNYADTLNGSQIGLLNVAVSHPQGVQIGLLNYTRDTIAKKIGLVNINPKTTIDYMAFAGTTSKINGALRFRNRSTYNIIGIGSHYMGLDSKFSGAIYYRLGQYFNITPRLSLSGDVGYYHIETFNDHADKPKRLYSLQAHLNADYQLNRYIGFYGSLGYGDTRYYTHHKHYKNGMIAQLGLTFRYNRSHANLLPSLEPADTCGYLNIHDDHNEKHPWIAALQATGINLLVHGFDRFVMNEEFAKVNMHTIHKNFQKGFVWDNDQFSTNLFAHPYHGNLYYNAARSNGLNFWESAPYALGGSLMWEFCGEIEPPAINDLMATTFGGICIGEITHRVSNVILNDRKRGFGRFMREFAATAICPMRGLNRIISGEAWHVSPNAEPYHDYKRFPVDFSVTAGTRYLADDGSMFRGEWNPYIALNLEYGDPFNRRENKPYDYFSADVKFGLSANQPLINALHLMGRIWSAPMYSERKVDAEVGIYQHFNYYDSKPVKNGSNQTPYRISEAASFGPGMMIRFPETGAMKRLEQRVFISGILLGGTKSDYYNVIDRDYNMGSGFSVKTMTYMDFRHFGRFELKSDYYRIFTWKGYEGKDLENINPLYLNAQGDKGNAILLVINPYWEIEVNDVLGIHASTSYFVRSTHYHCHPDVKTSTFEFRLGLTCHL
;
A
#
# COMPACT_ATOMS: atom_id res chain seq x y z
N MET A 1 40.77 -49.39 -8.46
CA MET A 1 39.38 -49.70 -8.04
C MET A 1 38.54 -48.45 -8.23
N VAL A 2 37.80 -48.33 -9.36
CA VAL A 2 36.33 -48.57 -9.48
C VAL A 2 35.54 -47.49 -8.72
N ARG A 3 35.08 -46.42 -9.39
CA ARG A 3 33.84 -46.23 -10.20
C ARG A 3 32.62 -45.74 -9.36
N ILE A 4 32.08 -44.57 -9.75
CA ILE A 4 30.67 -44.28 -10.11
C ILE A 4 29.61 -44.47 -8.98
N LYS A 5 28.65 -43.57 -8.64
CA LYS A 5 27.60 -42.90 -9.44
C LYS A 5 26.82 -41.85 -8.62
N ASN A 6 26.21 -40.93 -9.36
CA ASN A 6 25.20 -39.93 -9.02
C ASN A 6 23.95 -40.40 -8.22
N ASN A 7 23.31 -39.38 -7.60
CA ASN A 7 21.88 -39.00 -7.62
C ASN A 7 20.92 -39.36 -6.46
N LYS A 8 20.31 -38.28 -5.93
CA LYS A 8 18.89 -38.03 -5.57
C LYS A 8 18.36 -38.33 -4.14
N LEU A 9 17.73 -37.28 -3.60
CA LEU A 9 16.49 -37.20 -2.80
C LEU A 9 16.37 -37.90 -1.43
N LEU A 10 16.19 -37.10 -0.36
CA LEU A 10 15.04 -37.08 0.58
C LEU A 10 15.36 -36.01 1.68
N LEU A 11 14.66 -34.88 1.78
CA LEU A 11 13.36 -34.64 2.45
C LEU A 11 13.39 -34.81 3.99
N ALA A 12 13.23 -33.67 4.67
CA ALA A 12 12.48 -33.43 5.92
C ALA A 12 13.01 -33.92 7.29
N LEU A 13 12.71 -33.08 8.30
CA LEU A 13 12.82 -33.22 9.76
C LEU A 13 14.22 -33.25 10.40
N LEU A 14 14.58 -32.13 11.03
CA LEU A 14 14.98 -32.12 12.45
C LEU A 14 14.85 -30.70 13.03
N LEU A 15 13.65 -30.45 13.56
CA LEU A 15 13.33 -29.44 14.56
C LEU A 15 13.79 -29.95 15.94
N LEU A 16 14.12 -29.01 16.84
CA LEU A 16 14.26 -29.13 18.31
C LEU A 16 15.63 -29.57 18.86
N LEU A 17 16.39 -28.61 19.42
CA LEU A 17 17.01 -28.69 20.76
C LEU A 17 17.25 -27.26 21.30
N PRO A 18 17.22 -27.04 22.63
CA PRO A 18 16.91 -25.75 23.25
C PRO A 18 18.14 -24.87 23.52
N LEU A 19 17.95 -23.55 23.41
CA LEU A 19 18.85 -22.52 23.92
C LEU A 19 18.68 -22.41 25.44
N SER A 20 19.70 -22.78 26.20
CA SER A 20 19.84 -22.38 27.60
C SER A 20 21.29 -22.00 27.94
N SER A 21 21.41 -20.96 28.75
CA SER A 21 22.59 -20.53 29.51
C SER A 21 23.83 -20.08 28.73
N GLN A 22 23.94 -18.78 28.49
CA GLN A 22 25.12 -17.96 28.86
C GLN A 22 24.85 -16.49 28.54
N ALA A 23 23.98 -15.88 29.33
CA ALA A 23 23.86 -14.44 29.43
C ALA A 23 24.23 -14.04 30.86
N GLN A 24 25.52 -13.93 31.16
CA GLN A 24 26.06 -13.13 32.26
C GLN A 24 27.60 -13.14 32.26
N LYS A 25 28.16 -11.95 32.46
CA LYS A 25 29.58 -11.56 32.55
C LYS A 25 30.30 -11.38 31.21
N LEU A 26 30.50 -10.11 30.84
CA LEU A 26 31.83 -9.50 30.72
C LEU A 26 31.68 -8.00 30.45
N GLN A 27 31.88 -7.22 31.51
CA GLN A 27 32.13 -5.78 31.49
C GLN A 27 33.63 -5.60 31.74
N GLN A 28 34.24 -4.65 31.03
CA GLN A 28 35.66 -4.23 31.07
C GLN A 28 36.68 -5.15 30.40
N GLU A 29 37.06 -4.80 29.17
CA GLU A 29 38.47 -4.56 28.87
C GLU A 29 38.64 -3.62 27.66
N ASN A 30 39.21 -2.46 27.93
CA ASN A 30 39.50 -1.40 26.99
C ASN A 30 40.82 -1.74 26.26
N THR A 31 40.75 -2.38 25.09
CA THR A 31 41.93 -2.52 24.22
C THR A 31 41.58 -2.24 22.76
N LYS A 32 42.21 -1.20 22.19
CA LYS A 32 42.23 -0.90 20.75
C LYS A 32 42.72 -2.13 19.97
N LYS A 33 41.81 -2.92 19.41
CA LYS A 33 42.12 -4.02 18.47
C LYS A 33 41.90 -3.59 17.01
N PRO A 34 42.64 -4.16 16.05
CA PRO A 34 42.94 -3.52 14.77
C PRO A 34 41.74 -3.48 13.81
N ARG A 35 41.68 -2.44 12.97
CA ARG A 35 40.76 -2.33 11.82
C ARG A 35 41.00 -3.50 10.86
N ARG A 36 40.18 -4.55 10.94
CA ARG A 36 40.15 -5.61 9.93
C ARG A 36 39.32 -5.15 8.73
N VAL A 37 39.98 -4.93 7.60
CA VAL A 37 39.35 -4.76 6.29
C VAL A 37 38.99 -6.15 5.78
N TYR A 38 37.71 -6.46 5.68
CA TYR A 38 37.23 -7.71 5.07
C TYR A 38 36.94 -7.48 3.59
N PHE A 39 37.58 -8.27 2.71
CA PHE A 39 37.20 -8.39 1.31
C PHE A 39 36.14 -9.51 1.17
N MET A 40 34.89 -9.08 0.91
CA MET A 40 33.72 -9.80 0.35
C MET A 40 33.04 -10.93 1.18
N PRO A 41 31.69 -11.04 1.11
CA PRO A 41 31.08 -11.88 0.07
C PRO A 41 29.78 -11.32 -0.57
N ILE A 42 29.36 -12.00 -1.64
CA ILE A 42 28.01 -12.07 -2.21
C ILE A 42 27.05 -12.60 -1.13
N THR A 43 25.85 -12.01 -0.94
CA THR A 43 24.90 -12.54 0.07
C THR A 43 23.60 -13.04 -0.57
N PHE A 44 23.51 -14.36 -0.70
CA PHE A 44 22.28 -15.13 -0.52
C PHE A 44 22.25 -15.56 0.97
N GLY A 45 21.21 -15.17 1.72
CA GLY A 45 20.89 -15.72 3.04
C GLY A 45 22.00 -15.72 4.11
N GLU A 46 22.21 -14.60 4.79
CA GLU A 46 22.42 -14.48 6.25
C GLU A 46 22.44 -12.98 6.58
N PHE A 47 21.37 -12.47 7.21
CA PHE A 47 21.22 -11.07 7.58
C PHE A 47 21.86 -10.86 8.96
N ARG A 48 23.05 -10.24 9.01
CA ARG A 48 23.61 -9.70 10.28
C ARG A 48 23.39 -8.19 10.31
N LEU A 49 22.27 -7.76 10.88
CA LEU A 49 22.10 -6.39 11.33
C LEU A 49 22.81 -6.29 12.68
N MET A 50 23.94 -5.58 12.73
CA MET A 50 24.84 -5.64 13.89
C MET A 50 24.53 -4.49 14.87
N PRO A 51 24.13 -4.81 16.13
CA PRO A 51 24.54 -4.02 17.27
C PRO A 51 26.07 -4.05 17.29
N ASP A 52 26.71 -2.89 17.37
CA ASP A 52 28.11 -2.77 17.83
C ASP A 52 29.27 -3.02 16.84
N THR A 53 29.04 -3.20 15.52
CA THR A 53 30.16 -3.18 14.55
C THR A 53 29.87 -2.35 13.31
N THR A 54 30.80 -1.45 12.98
CA THR A 54 30.74 -0.69 11.73
C THR A 54 31.09 -1.60 10.56
N ILE A 55 30.08 -2.05 9.81
CA ILE A 55 30.32 -2.78 8.57
C ILE A 55 30.70 -1.75 7.51
N GLU A 56 31.95 -1.80 7.06
CA GLU A 56 32.41 -1.08 5.87
C GLU A 56 32.47 -2.07 4.71
N SER A 57 31.88 -1.74 3.56
CA SER A 57 31.97 -2.57 2.35
C SER A 57 32.33 -1.73 1.14
N SER A 58 33.15 -2.28 0.25
CA SER A 58 33.48 -1.64 -1.04
C SER A 58 32.62 -2.15 -2.20
N PHE A 59 32.09 -3.36 -2.08
CA PHE A 59 31.20 -3.97 -3.06
C PHE A 59 30.12 -4.77 -2.33
N ASN A 60 28.85 -4.50 -2.61
CA ASN A 60 27.73 -5.24 -2.04
C ASN A 60 26.69 -5.55 -3.13
N ILE A 61 26.22 -6.79 -3.18
CA ILE A 61 25.10 -7.22 -4.02
C ILE A 61 24.14 -8.11 -3.22
N GLY A 62 22.85 -7.88 -3.36
CA GLY A 62 21.83 -8.65 -2.65
C GLY A 62 20.41 -8.21 -3.01
N MET A 63 19.40 -8.91 -2.49
CA MET A 63 18.01 -8.46 -2.64
C MET A 63 17.76 -7.17 -1.85
N ILE A 64 18.29 -7.11 -0.64
CA ILE A 64 18.27 -5.94 0.24
C ILE A 64 19.67 -5.83 0.84
N ASN A 65 20.30 -4.67 0.71
CA ASN A 65 21.61 -4.44 1.30
C ASN A 65 21.52 -3.47 2.46
N GLY A 66 22.20 -3.79 3.58
CA GLY A 66 22.32 -2.92 4.75
C GLY A 66 23.79 -2.81 5.16
N VAL A 67 24.40 -1.64 5.00
CA VAL A 67 25.83 -1.42 5.36
C VAL A 67 25.98 -0.10 6.13
N THR A 68 26.87 -0.06 7.13
CA THR A 68 27.11 1.20 7.84
C THR A 68 27.85 2.20 6.96
N LYS A 69 28.91 1.79 6.26
CA LYS A 69 29.65 2.63 5.32
C LYS A 69 29.90 1.90 4.00
N GLN A 70 29.40 2.44 2.91
CA GLN A 70 29.64 1.90 1.58
C GLN A 70 30.69 2.74 0.84
N ARG A 71 31.78 2.10 0.37
CA ARG A 71 32.91 2.71 -0.35
C ARG A 71 33.13 2.05 -1.70
N GLY A 72 32.28 2.35 -2.69
CA GLY A 72 32.36 1.73 -4.01
C GLY A 72 30.97 1.45 -4.55
N LEU A 73 30.63 0.19 -4.84
CA LEU A 73 29.39 -0.16 -5.52
C LEU A 73 28.44 -0.97 -4.63
N SER A 74 27.17 -0.57 -4.55
CA SER A 74 26.11 -1.32 -3.87
C SER A 74 24.95 -1.54 -4.84
N LEU A 75 24.57 -2.81 -5.04
CA LEU A 75 23.56 -3.27 -5.99
C LEU A 75 22.46 -4.04 -5.26
N GLY A 76 21.27 -3.45 -5.14
CA GLY A 76 20.11 -4.04 -4.48
C GLY A 76 19.05 -4.44 -5.50
N VAL A 77 18.46 -5.63 -5.42
CA VAL A 77 17.31 -5.96 -6.28
C VAL A 77 16.10 -5.08 -5.90
N VAL A 78 15.84 -4.95 -4.60
CA VAL A 78 14.68 -4.21 -4.07
C VAL A 78 15.14 -2.90 -3.46
N SER A 79 16.00 -2.97 -2.44
CA SER A 79 16.39 -1.81 -1.64
C SER A 79 17.85 -1.82 -1.23
N ASN A 80 18.47 -0.64 -1.11
CA ASN A 80 19.76 -0.48 -0.43
C ASN A 80 19.64 0.54 0.70
N ILE A 81 20.25 0.22 1.83
CA ILE A 81 20.24 1.01 3.05
C ILE A 81 21.68 1.21 3.50
N ASN A 82 22.13 2.45 3.53
CA ASN A 82 23.48 2.78 3.96
C ASN A 82 23.49 3.93 4.96
N HIS A 83 24.22 3.85 6.07
CA HIS A 83 24.35 5.05 6.90
C HIS A 83 25.18 6.14 6.17
N ASN A 84 26.38 5.81 5.68
CA ASN A 84 27.16 6.70 4.81
C ASN A 84 27.54 6.04 3.48
N LEU A 85 27.42 6.79 2.39
CA LEU A 85 27.78 6.36 1.03
C LEU A 85 28.88 7.24 0.43
N ARG A 86 29.92 6.58 -0.09
CA ARG A 86 30.90 7.15 -1.02
C ARG A 86 31.07 6.20 -2.21
N GLY A 87 30.37 6.48 -3.30
CA GLY A 87 30.37 5.63 -4.50
C GLY A 87 29.00 5.54 -5.15
N ILE A 88 28.67 4.40 -5.74
CA ILE A 88 27.44 4.16 -6.49
C ILE A 88 26.51 3.24 -5.68
N GLN A 89 25.26 3.64 -5.51
CA GLN A 89 24.20 2.86 -4.89
C GLN A 89 23.06 2.71 -5.90
N MET A 90 22.77 1.49 -6.33
CA MET A 90 21.72 1.20 -7.32
C MET A 90 20.73 0.18 -6.80
N SER A 91 19.45 0.46 -6.92
CA SER A 91 18.41 -0.50 -6.56
C SER A 91 17.24 -0.52 -7.52
N GLY A 92 16.45 -1.60 -7.49
CA GLY A 92 15.19 -1.66 -8.22
C GLY A 92 14.21 -0.61 -7.74
N ILE A 93 13.96 -0.51 -6.43
CA ILE A 93 12.86 0.32 -5.89
C ILE A 93 13.41 1.50 -5.08
N THR A 94 14.12 1.24 -3.98
CA THR A 94 14.52 2.32 -3.05
C THR A 94 16.00 2.32 -2.69
N ASN A 95 16.62 3.49 -2.67
CA ASN A 95 17.92 3.68 -2.04
C ASN A 95 17.76 4.67 -0.90
N ILE A 96 18.25 4.31 0.27
CA ILE A 96 18.23 5.15 1.45
C ILE A 96 19.66 5.32 1.94
N SER A 97 20.05 6.57 2.21
CA SER A 97 21.24 6.86 2.96
C SER A 97 21.08 7.99 3.97
N SER A 98 21.73 7.87 5.13
CA SER A 98 21.79 9.00 6.07
C SER A 98 22.69 10.13 5.56
N GLY A 99 23.71 9.81 4.74
CA GLY A 99 24.56 10.82 4.09
C GLY A 99 25.35 10.27 2.89
N VAL A 100 25.50 11.08 1.85
CA VAL A 100 26.23 10.75 0.62
C VAL A 100 27.38 11.75 0.41
N ASP A 101 28.60 11.32 0.74
CA ASP A 101 29.83 12.14 0.73
C ASP A 101 30.26 12.54 -0.67
N LYS A 102 30.21 11.56 -1.58
CA LYS A 102 30.51 11.72 -3.00
C LYS A 102 29.97 10.49 -3.70
N GLY A 103 28.88 10.62 -4.43
CA GLY A 103 28.27 9.42 -5.01
C GLY A 103 27.15 9.62 -6.02
N LEU A 104 26.63 8.49 -6.45
CA LEU A 104 25.52 8.35 -7.38
C LEU A 104 24.47 7.43 -6.76
N GLN A 105 23.23 7.89 -6.64
CA GLN A 105 22.09 7.05 -6.27
C GLN A 105 21.19 6.85 -7.50
N LEU A 106 20.91 5.60 -7.86
CA LEU A 106 20.04 5.23 -8.99
C LEU A 106 18.97 4.27 -8.51
N SER A 107 17.70 4.64 -8.64
CA SER A 107 16.58 3.72 -8.41
C SER A 107 15.44 4.02 -9.37
N SER A 108 14.49 3.08 -9.53
CA SER A 108 13.31 3.36 -10.35
C SER A 108 12.33 4.27 -9.62
N ALA A 109 12.16 4.10 -8.31
CA ALA A 109 11.11 4.77 -7.54
C ALA A 109 11.66 5.88 -6.65
N VAL A 110 12.46 5.56 -5.62
CA VAL A 110 12.82 6.51 -4.57
C VAL A 110 14.32 6.50 -4.25
N ASN A 111 14.93 7.68 -4.18
CA ASN A 111 16.24 7.89 -3.54
C ASN A 111 16.09 8.87 -2.37
N VAL A 112 16.59 8.50 -1.20
CA VAL A 112 16.57 9.31 0.01
C VAL A 112 17.98 9.54 0.52
N SER A 113 18.32 10.80 0.76
CA SER A 113 19.50 11.24 1.52
C SER A 113 19.04 12.08 2.70
N ALA A 114 19.01 11.47 3.90
CA ALA A 114 18.42 12.10 5.08
C ALA A 114 19.25 13.28 5.63
N GLY A 115 20.54 13.33 5.31
CA GLY A 115 21.44 14.45 5.60
C GLY A 115 21.97 15.12 4.33
N TYR A 116 23.28 15.11 4.13
CA TYR A 116 23.92 15.72 2.97
C TYR A 116 23.95 14.77 1.76
N MET A 117 23.77 15.33 0.57
CA MET A 117 23.95 14.64 -0.71
C MET A 117 24.90 15.43 -1.61
N ARG A 118 26.12 14.92 -1.80
CA ARG A 118 27.07 15.43 -2.79
C ARG A 118 27.21 14.46 -3.97
N GLY A 119 26.66 14.84 -5.12
CA GLY A 119 26.74 14.03 -6.33
C GLY A 119 25.48 14.06 -7.19
N LEU A 120 25.00 12.91 -7.66
CA LEU A 120 23.81 12.79 -8.52
C LEU A 120 22.79 11.79 -7.93
N GLN A 121 21.51 12.15 -7.90
CA GLN A 121 20.40 11.21 -7.64
C GLN A 121 19.51 11.11 -8.88
N VAL A 122 19.14 9.89 -9.28
CA VAL A 122 18.19 9.64 -10.38
C VAL A 122 17.15 8.62 -9.93
N ALA A 123 15.89 9.03 -9.87
CA ALA A 123 14.71 8.21 -9.52
C ALA A 123 13.42 8.98 -9.83
N ALA A 124 12.26 8.31 -9.76
CA ALA A 124 10.98 9.01 -9.87
C ALA A 124 10.80 10.08 -8.75
N TYR A 125 11.22 9.77 -7.53
CA TYR A 125 11.25 10.68 -6.39
C TYR A 125 12.66 10.74 -5.77
N ASN A 126 13.27 11.93 -5.75
CA ASN A 126 14.54 12.15 -5.07
C ASN A 126 14.36 13.11 -3.89
N TYR A 127 14.84 12.71 -2.72
CA TYR A 127 14.89 13.54 -1.53
C TYR A 127 16.33 13.71 -1.03
N ALA A 128 16.68 14.94 -0.66
CA ALA A 128 17.88 15.27 0.08
C ALA A 128 17.57 16.35 1.13
N ASP A 129 18.13 16.27 2.33
CA ASP A 129 18.03 17.39 3.27
C ASP A 129 18.94 18.55 2.81
N THR A 130 20.22 18.29 2.55
CA THR A 130 21.14 19.28 1.94
C THR A 130 21.74 18.75 0.64
N LEU A 131 21.42 19.38 -0.50
CA LEU A 131 21.87 18.97 -1.83
C LEU A 131 23.04 19.85 -2.34
N ASN A 132 24.20 19.22 -2.53
CA ASN A 132 25.35 19.80 -3.24
C ASN A 132 25.64 18.96 -4.50
N GLY A 133 24.76 19.09 -5.48
CA GLY A 133 24.75 18.19 -6.62
C GLY A 133 23.48 18.29 -7.46
N SER A 134 23.19 17.24 -8.23
CA SER A 134 22.05 17.22 -9.14
C SER A 134 21.05 16.14 -8.76
N GLN A 135 19.77 16.44 -8.98
CA GLN A 135 18.67 15.48 -8.89
C GLN A 135 17.96 15.43 -10.24
N ILE A 136 17.70 14.23 -10.74
CA ILE A 136 16.94 14.00 -11.98
C ILE A 136 15.79 13.06 -11.67
N GLY A 137 14.55 13.50 -11.86
CA GLY A 137 13.40 12.70 -11.46
C GLY A 137 12.06 13.32 -11.80
N LEU A 138 10.95 12.65 -11.48
CA LEU A 138 9.63 13.29 -11.62
C LEU A 138 9.44 14.32 -10.52
N LEU A 139 9.86 14.00 -9.30
CA LEU A 139 9.72 14.82 -8.12
C LEU A 139 11.08 14.93 -7.43
N ASN A 140 11.61 16.13 -7.28
CA ASN A 140 12.88 16.40 -6.63
C ASN A 140 12.66 17.36 -5.46
N VAL A 141 13.09 16.94 -4.27
CA VAL A 141 12.91 17.68 -3.03
C VAL A 141 14.27 17.85 -2.38
N ALA A 142 14.64 19.10 -2.10
CA ALA A 142 15.84 19.45 -1.35
C ALA A 142 15.54 20.54 -0.31
N VAL A 143 15.74 20.28 0.99
CA VAL A 143 15.46 21.31 2.02
C VAL A 143 16.40 22.50 1.83
N SER A 144 17.71 22.25 1.75
CA SER A 144 18.72 23.20 1.30
C SER A 144 19.37 22.71 0.00
N HIS A 145 19.62 23.63 -0.93
CA HIS A 145 20.29 23.41 -2.21
C HIS A 145 21.31 24.52 -2.49
N PRO A 146 22.52 24.47 -1.88
CA PRO A 146 23.53 25.50 -2.11
C PRO A 146 24.10 25.49 -3.54
N GLN A 147 24.27 24.31 -4.15
CA GLN A 147 24.93 24.16 -5.45
C GLN A 147 24.36 22.98 -6.26
N GLY A 148 24.36 23.13 -7.59
CA GLY A 148 23.94 22.11 -8.56
C GLY A 148 22.56 22.36 -9.18
N VAL A 149 21.93 21.34 -9.76
CA VAL A 149 20.69 21.49 -10.57
C VAL A 149 19.67 20.40 -10.27
N GLN A 150 18.41 20.78 -10.05
CA GLN A 150 17.28 19.84 -10.05
C GLN A 150 16.60 19.83 -11.42
N ILE A 151 16.42 18.64 -12.02
CA ILE A 151 15.75 18.44 -13.30
C ILE A 151 14.56 17.49 -13.09
N GLY A 152 13.33 17.98 -13.25
CA GLY A 152 12.17 17.12 -13.02
C GLY A 152 10.80 17.74 -13.25
N LEU A 153 9.72 16.97 -13.08
CA LEU A 153 8.38 17.54 -13.21
C LEU A 153 8.09 18.54 -12.08
N LEU A 154 8.43 18.21 -10.84
CA LEU A 154 8.33 19.12 -9.71
C LEU A 154 9.67 19.21 -9.01
N ASN A 155 10.18 20.42 -8.82
CA ASN A 155 11.39 20.68 -8.06
C ASN A 155 11.07 21.64 -6.90
N TYR A 156 11.25 21.17 -5.68
CA TYR A 156 11.07 21.95 -4.47
C TYR A 156 12.42 22.17 -3.77
N THR A 157 12.65 23.43 -3.38
CA THR A 157 13.70 23.77 -2.42
C THR A 157 13.37 25.01 -1.61
N ARG A 158 13.93 25.14 -0.40
CA ARG A 158 13.80 26.38 0.38
C ARG A 158 14.75 27.47 -0.13
N ASP A 159 15.80 27.10 -0.86
CA ASP A 159 16.82 28.05 -1.32
C ASP A 159 16.42 28.80 -2.59
N THR A 160 16.50 30.13 -2.53
CA THR A 160 16.02 30.99 -3.63
C THR A 160 17.00 31.12 -4.81
N ILE A 161 18.25 30.72 -4.63
CA ILE A 161 19.35 30.84 -5.62
C ILE A 161 19.51 29.55 -6.45
N ALA A 162 18.87 28.46 -6.02
CA ALA A 162 18.95 27.15 -6.64
C ALA A 162 18.56 27.14 -8.13
N LYS A 163 19.40 26.53 -8.98
CA LYS A 163 19.11 26.31 -10.40
C LYS A 163 18.18 25.11 -10.54
N LYS A 164 17.03 25.31 -11.19
CA LYS A 164 15.99 24.27 -11.36
C LYS A 164 15.43 24.30 -12.76
N ILE A 165 15.22 23.14 -13.34
CA ILE A 165 14.68 22.94 -14.68
C ILE A 165 13.52 21.96 -14.52
N GLY A 166 12.28 22.40 -14.70
CA GLY A 166 11.16 21.51 -14.44
C GLY A 166 9.78 22.13 -14.59
N LEU A 167 8.75 21.27 -14.56
CA LEU A 167 7.36 21.69 -14.77
C LEU A 167 6.84 22.60 -13.66
N VAL A 168 7.20 22.34 -12.41
CA VAL A 168 6.78 23.16 -11.27
C VAL A 168 7.98 23.39 -10.40
N ASN A 169 8.43 24.64 -10.31
CA ASN A 169 9.54 25.02 -9.46
C ASN A 169 9.00 25.87 -8.30
N ILE A 170 9.06 25.34 -7.08
CA ILE A 170 8.52 26.00 -5.88
C ILE A 170 9.67 26.39 -4.95
N ASN A 171 9.61 27.63 -4.46
CA ASN A 171 10.43 28.27 -3.44
C ASN A 171 9.52 29.03 -2.45
N PRO A 172 10.02 29.42 -1.26
CA PRO A 172 9.24 30.23 -0.31
C PRO A 172 8.74 31.56 -0.90
N LYS A 173 9.45 32.13 -1.89
CA LYS A 173 9.07 33.38 -2.60
C LYS A 173 8.26 33.14 -3.89
N THR A 174 7.92 31.90 -4.23
CA THR A 174 7.13 31.61 -5.44
C THR A 174 5.71 32.12 -5.27
N THR A 175 5.24 32.96 -6.19
CA THR A 175 3.86 33.42 -6.22
C THR A 175 3.03 32.51 -7.12
N ILE A 176 1.88 32.05 -6.62
CA ILE A 176 0.95 31.20 -7.35
C ILE A 176 -0.21 32.06 -7.82
N ASP A 177 -0.48 32.08 -9.13
CA ASP A 177 -1.67 32.71 -9.69
C ASP A 177 -2.63 31.64 -10.23
N TYR A 178 -3.90 31.70 -9.84
CA TYR A 178 -4.97 30.98 -10.51
C TYR A 178 -5.38 31.75 -11.76
N MET A 179 -5.49 31.09 -12.91
CA MET A 179 -5.81 31.72 -14.18
C MET A 179 -7.09 31.11 -14.73
N ALA A 180 -7.99 31.97 -15.22
CA ALA A 180 -9.17 31.56 -15.97
C ALA A 180 -9.19 32.36 -17.29
N PHE A 181 -9.10 31.68 -18.43
CA PHE A 181 -8.98 32.35 -19.73
C PHE A 181 -9.68 31.60 -20.86
N ALA A 182 -10.18 32.35 -21.84
CA ALA A 182 -10.76 31.82 -23.05
C ALA A 182 -9.76 31.94 -24.21
N GLY A 183 -9.83 31.04 -25.19
CA GLY A 183 -8.94 31.07 -26.34
C GLY A 183 -9.53 30.47 -27.61
N THR A 184 -8.82 30.69 -28.73
CA THR A 184 -9.22 30.18 -30.06
C THR A 184 -8.93 28.69 -30.27
N THR A 185 -8.06 28.08 -29.45
CA THR A 185 -7.78 26.63 -29.46
C THR A 185 -8.65 25.87 -28.48
N SER A 186 -8.68 26.29 -27.22
CA SER A 186 -9.55 25.77 -26.17
C SER A 186 -10.48 26.90 -25.68
N LYS A 187 -11.80 26.66 -25.75
CA LYS A 187 -12.80 27.70 -25.46
C LYS A 187 -12.68 28.25 -24.04
N ILE A 188 -12.49 27.38 -23.05
CA ILE A 188 -12.38 27.72 -21.64
C ILE A 188 -11.17 27.00 -21.06
N ASN A 189 -10.39 27.70 -20.25
CA ASN A 189 -9.18 27.19 -19.63
C ASN A 189 -9.11 27.61 -18.18
N GLY A 190 -8.67 26.68 -17.34
CA GLY A 190 -8.25 26.93 -15.96
C GLY A 190 -6.80 26.52 -15.78
N ALA A 191 -5.97 27.35 -15.17
CA ALA A 191 -4.55 27.03 -14.95
C ALA A 191 -4.00 27.56 -13.63
N LEU A 192 -2.91 26.95 -13.18
CA LEU A 192 -2.06 27.42 -12.09
C LEU A 192 -0.75 27.89 -12.68
N ARG A 193 -0.37 29.13 -12.37
CA ARG A 193 0.91 29.71 -12.77
C ARG A 193 1.81 29.89 -11.56
N PHE A 194 2.99 29.29 -11.62
CA PHE A 194 4.03 29.37 -10.59
C PHE A 194 5.11 30.33 -11.06
N ARG A 195 5.10 31.56 -10.54
CA ARG A 195 6.09 32.59 -10.89
C ARG A 195 7.26 32.58 -9.90
N ASN A 196 8.47 32.52 -10.45
CA ASN A 196 9.74 32.65 -9.74
C ASN A 196 10.41 33.98 -10.10
N ARG A 197 11.70 34.16 -9.76
CA ARG A 197 12.40 35.46 -9.90
C ARG A 197 12.33 36.07 -11.30
N SER A 198 12.45 35.25 -12.35
CA SER A 198 12.38 35.69 -13.76
C SER A 198 11.68 34.70 -14.69
N THR A 199 11.34 33.51 -14.21
CA THR A 199 10.68 32.45 -14.99
C THR A 199 9.33 32.11 -14.38
N TYR A 200 8.45 31.54 -15.18
CA TYR A 200 7.20 30.98 -14.70
C TYR A 200 6.85 29.71 -15.45
N ASN A 201 6.06 28.87 -14.80
CA ASN A 201 5.47 27.70 -15.42
C ASN A 201 3.96 27.74 -15.24
N ILE A 202 3.22 27.20 -16.22
CA ILE A 202 1.76 27.11 -16.21
C ILE A 202 1.37 25.64 -16.36
N ILE A 203 0.54 25.13 -15.46
CA ILE A 203 -0.16 23.86 -15.63
C ILE A 203 -1.64 24.16 -15.70
N GLY A 204 -2.32 23.67 -16.72
CA GLY A 204 -3.74 23.92 -16.86
C GLY A 204 -4.49 22.83 -17.59
N ILE A 205 -5.81 22.96 -17.51
CA ILE A 205 -6.78 22.16 -18.21
C ILE A 205 -7.63 23.07 -19.09
N GLY A 206 -8.09 22.54 -20.22
CA GLY A 206 -8.88 23.28 -21.19
C GLY A 206 -9.97 22.43 -21.83
N SER A 207 -11.14 23.03 -22.06
CA SER A 207 -12.26 22.43 -22.77
C SER A 207 -13.16 23.54 -23.32
N HIS A 208 -13.84 23.42 -24.45
CA HIS A 208 -13.77 22.41 -25.51
C HIS A 208 -12.65 22.79 -26.50
N TYR A 209 -11.90 21.80 -27.02
CA TYR A 209 -10.84 22.01 -28.03
C TYR A 209 -11.44 22.14 -29.43
N MET A 210 -11.27 23.30 -30.06
CA MET A 210 -11.95 23.68 -31.30
C MET A 210 -11.36 22.97 -32.54
N GLY A 211 -12.23 22.26 -33.28
CA GLY A 211 -11.91 21.56 -34.53
C GLY A 211 -12.20 20.06 -34.52
N LEU A 212 -12.52 19.48 -33.37
CA LEU A 212 -12.93 18.09 -33.22
C LEU A 212 -14.46 17.97 -33.33
N ASP A 213 -14.95 17.06 -34.16
CA ASP A 213 -16.41 16.82 -34.38
C ASP A 213 -17.12 16.16 -33.18
N SER A 214 -16.43 15.87 -32.08
CA SER A 214 -17.03 15.22 -30.90
C SER A 214 -17.70 16.25 -29.97
N LYS A 215 -18.83 15.90 -29.35
CA LYS A 215 -19.60 16.81 -28.47
C LYS A 215 -18.79 17.31 -27.25
N PHE A 216 -17.74 16.60 -26.83
CA PHE A 216 -16.86 16.99 -25.73
C PHE A 216 -15.39 16.62 -26.04
N SER A 217 -14.44 17.49 -25.68
CA SER A 217 -12.99 17.29 -25.84
C SER A 217 -12.24 18.03 -24.72
N GLY A 218 -11.12 17.47 -24.28
CA GLY A 218 -10.36 17.96 -23.12
C GLY A 218 -8.88 18.03 -23.45
N ALA A 219 -8.21 19.02 -22.89
CA ALA A 219 -6.78 19.21 -23.01
C ALA A 219 -6.14 19.41 -21.64
N ILE A 220 -5.05 18.70 -21.37
CA ILE A 220 -4.12 19.02 -20.28
C ILE A 220 -2.89 19.63 -20.93
N TYR A 221 -2.42 20.75 -20.39
CA TYR A 221 -1.27 21.43 -20.96
C TYR A 221 -0.32 21.96 -19.91
N TYR A 222 0.91 22.10 -20.37
CA TYR A 222 2.04 22.61 -19.62
C TYR A 222 2.73 23.70 -20.43
N ARG A 223 3.10 24.82 -19.82
CA ARG A 223 3.88 25.89 -20.44
C ARG A 223 5.07 26.29 -19.57
N LEU A 224 6.20 26.59 -20.20
CA LEU A 224 7.39 27.13 -19.58
C LEU A 224 7.76 28.46 -20.24
N GLY A 225 7.93 29.50 -19.43
CA GLY A 225 8.19 30.84 -19.94
C GLY A 225 9.08 31.71 -19.07
N GLN A 226 9.46 32.83 -19.66
CA GLN A 226 10.23 33.89 -19.02
C GLN A 226 9.42 35.18 -19.03
N TYR A 227 9.48 35.94 -17.95
CA TYR A 227 8.76 37.21 -17.84
C TYR A 227 9.66 38.34 -17.34
N PHE A 228 9.31 39.55 -17.73
CA PHE A 228 9.97 40.78 -17.34
C PHE A 228 8.92 41.81 -16.93
N ASN A 229 9.12 42.44 -15.78
CA ASN A 229 8.25 43.52 -15.33
C ASN A 229 8.72 44.82 -16.00
N ILE A 230 7.88 45.39 -16.86
CA ILE A 230 8.12 46.71 -17.46
C ILE A 230 7.77 47.80 -16.45
N THR A 231 6.66 47.60 -15.74
CA THR A 231 6.24 48.47 -14.63
C THR A 231 5.83 47.59 -13.43
N PRO A 232 5.60 48.16 -12.23
CA PRO A 232 5.11 47.37 -11.09
C PRO A 232 3.77 46.68 -11.32
N ARG A 233 3.01 47.09 -12.34
CA ARG A 233 1.70 46.52 -12.71
C ARG A 233 1.70 45.80 -14.05
N LEU A 234 2.66 46.03 -14.95
CA LEU A 234 2.69 45.44 -16.28
C LEU A 234 3.90 44.51 -16.45
N SER A 235 3.62 43.27 -16.82
CA SER A 235 4.63 42.27 -17.14
C SER A 235 4.44 41.77 -18.56
N LEU A 236 5.54 41.66 -19.32
CA LEU A 236 5.56 40.95 -20.59
C LEU A 236 6.26 39.60 -20.42
N SER A 237 5.81 38.61 -21.18
CA SER A 237 6.37 37.26 -21.12
C SER A 237 6.32 36.55 -22.46
N GLY A 238 7.15 35.52 -22.59
CA GLY A 238 7.05 34.54 -23.66
C GLY A 238 7.15 33.12 -23.09
N ASP A 239 6.37 32.19 -23.62
CA ASP A 239 6.41 30.78 -23.25
C ASP A 239 6.30 29.82 -24.42
N VAL A 240 6.74 28.59 -24.17
CA VAL A 240 6.51 27.43 -25.04
C VAL A 240 5.72 26.40 -24.23
N GLY A 241 4.72 25.79 -24.86
CA GLY A 241 3.80 24.87 -24.22
C GLY A 241 3.58 23.58 -24.98
N TYR A 242 3.31 22.53 -24.21
CA TYR A 242 2.90 21.21 -24.68
C TYR A 242 1.46 20.94 -24.24
N TYR A 243 0.64 20.48 -25.17
CA TYR A 243 -0.78 20.19 -24.98
C TYR A 243 -1.03 18.73 -25.32
N HIS A 244 -1.57 17.98 -24.37
CA HIS A 244 -2.13 16.65 -24.60
C HIS A 244 -3.66 16.78 -24.72
N ILE A 245 -4.22 16.31 -25.83
CA ILE A 245 -5.63 16.49 -26.18
C ILE A 245 -6.26 15.11 -26.44
N GLU A 246 -7.38 14.83 -25.80
CA GLU A 246 -8.17 13.62 -26.02
C GLU A 246 -9.63 13.93 -26.37
N THR A 247 -10.20 13.09 -27.24
CA THR A 247 -11.62 13.11 -27.62
C THR A 247 -12.43 12.14 -26.78
N PHE A 248 -13.57 12.57 -26.26
CA PHE A 248 -14.53 11.72 -25.53
C PHE A 248 -15.62 11.23 -26.48
N ASN A 249 -15.34 10.18 -27.27
CA ASN A 249 -16.33 9.57 -28.16
C ASN A 249 -16.66 8.14 -27.70
N ASP A 250 -17.93 7.88 -27.41
CA ASP A 250 -18.43 6.58 -26.91
C ASP A 250 -18.51 5.50 -28.00
N HIS A 251 -18.40 5.86 -29.29
CA HIS A 251 -18.60 4.95 -30.42
C HIS A 251 -17.31 4.47 -31.13
N ALA A 252 -16.13 4.79 -30.60
CA ALA A 252 -14.86 4.37 -31.20
C ALA A 252 -14.09 3.42 -30.28
N ASP A 253 -13.49 2.36 -30.84
CA ASP A 253 -12.70 1.38 -30.09
C ASP A 253 -11.57 2.01 -29.27
N LYS A 254 -11.02 3.14 -29.72
CA LYS A 254 -9.95 3.90 -29.04
C LYS A 254 -10.16 5.43 -29.18
N PRO A 255 -9.93 6.21 -28.10
CA PRO A 255 -9.97 7.68 -28.18
C PRO A 255 -8.83 8.21 -29.07
N LYS A 256 -9.12 9.25 -29.87
CA LYS A 256 -8.09 9.91 -30.68
C LYS A 256 -7.22 10.78 -29.77
N ARG A 257 -5.95 10.41 -29.67
CA ARG A 257 -4.93 11.17 -28.95
C ARG A 257 -4.22 12.14 -29.90
N LEU A 258 -4.17 13.40 -29.53
CA LEU A 258 -3.46 14.46 -30.23
C LEU A 258 -2.48 15.14 -29.27
N TYR A 259 -1.36 15.63 -29.80
CA TYR A 259 -0.52 16.56 -29.07
C TYR A 259 -0.35 17.85 -29.85
N SER A 260 -0.19 18.98 -29.15
CA SER A 260 0.13 20.26 -29.76
C SER A 260 1.31 20.94 -29.06
N LEU A 261 2.24 21.43 -29.87
CA LEU A 261 3.34 22.30 -29.44
C LEU A 261 2.98 23.74 -29.80
N GLN A 262 3.04 24.64 -28.82
CA GLN A 262 2.58 26.02 -28.95
C GLN A 262 3.63 26.99 -28.41
N ALA A 263 3.80 28.14 -29.06
CA ALA A 263 4.62 29.24 -28.56
C ALA A 263 3.73 30.48 -28.39
N HIS A 264 3.92 31.21 -27.29
CA HIS A 264 3.10 32.38 -26.94
C HIS A 264 3.95 33.58 -26.53
N LEU A 265 3.41 34.76 -26.78
CA LEU A 265 3.78 36.04 -26.20
C LEU A 265 2.61 36.54 -25.36
N ASN A 266 2.85 36.91 -24.12
CA ASN A 266 1.80 37.32 -23.19
C ASN A 266 2.07 38.67 -22.55
N ALA A 267 0.98 39.37 -22.23
CA ALA A 267 0.95 40.58 -21.43
C ALA A 267 0.05 40.38 -20.21
N ASP A 268 0.59 40.64 -19.02
CA ASP A 268 -0.13 40.59 -17.75
C ASP A 268 -0.23 42.00 -17.16
N TYR A 269 -1.44 42.46 -16.89
CA TYR A 269 -1.69 43.75 -16.23
C TYR A 269 -2.38 43.55 -14.88
N GLN A 270 -1.67 43.83 -13.79
CA GLN A 270 -2.16 43.66 -12.43
C GLN A 270 -2.98 44.88 -11.99
N LEU A 271 -4.29 44.69 -11.79
CA LEU A 271 -5.21 45.76 -11.36
C LEU A 271 -5.02 46.10 -9.88
N ASN A 272 -4.95 45.08 -9.03
CA ASN A 272 -4.72 45.20 -7.58
C ASN A 272 -3.88 44.02 -7.07
N ARG A 273 -3.65 43.91 -5.75
CA ARG A 273 -2.80 42.85 -5.17
C ARG A 273 -3.31 41.41 -5.40
N TYR A 274 -4.57 41.24 -5.79
CA TYR A 274 -5.24 39.94 -5.95
C TYR A 274 -5.65 39.64 -7.38
N ILE A 275 -6.02 40.63 -8.19
CA ILE A 275 -6.63 40.43 -9.52
C ILE A 275 -5.79 41.12 -10.60
N GLY A 276 -5.60 40.42 -11.72
CA GLY A 276 -4.96 40.93 -12.93
C GLY A 276 -5.65 40.42 -14.20
N PHE A 277 -5.35 41.07 -15.32
CA PHE A 277 -5.75 40.69 -16.67
C PHE A 277 -4.60 40.00 -17.38
N TYR A 278 -4.92 38.98 -18.16
CA TYR A 278 -3.99 38.19 -18.96
C TYR A 278 -4.43 38.22 -20.42
N GLY A 279 -3.51 38.58 -21.31
CA GLY A 279 -3.68 38.46 -22.75
C GLY A 279 -2.50 37.74 -23.39
N SER A 280 -2.77 36.90 -24.38
CA SER A 280 -1.77 36.08 -25.04
C SER A 280 -2.06 35.92 -26.52
N LEU A 281 -1.00 36.01 -27.33
CA LEU A 281 -0.99 35.66 -28.74
C LEU A 281 0.06 34.59 -28.98
N GLY A 282 -0.26 33.58 -29.78
CA GLY A 282 0.64 32.47 -30.03
C GLY A 282 0.45 31.79 -31.36
N TYR A 283 1.26 30.78 -31.61
CA TYR A 283 1.17 29.91 -32.78
C TYR A 283 1.36 28.46 -32.33
N GLY A 284 0.53 27.56 -32.84
CA GLY A 284 0.57 26.14 -32.48
C GLY A 284 0.60 25.20 -33.68
N ASP A 285 1.28 24.07 -33.53
CA ASP A 285 1.24 22.92 -34.43
C ASP A 285 0.65 21.72 -33.69
N THR A 286 -0.39 21.08 -34.25
CA THR A 286 -1.13 19.96 -33.64
C THR A 286 -1.02 18.72 -34.52
N ARG A 287 -0.70 17.56 -33.92
CA ARG A 287 -0.45 16.28 -34.61
C ARG A 287 -1.07 15.10 -33.89
N TYR A 288 -1.35 14.01 -34.63
CA TYR A 288 -1.80 12.75 -34.06
C TYR A 288 -0.64 11.94 -33.46
N TYR A 289 -0.88 11.23 -32.34
CA TYR A 289 0.14 10.33 -31.75
C TYR A 289 0.45 9.11 -32.62
N THR A 290 -0.56 8.44 -33.16
CA THR A 290 -0.42 7.11 -33.76
C THR A 290 0.28 7.09 -35.11
N HIS A 291 0.18 8.17 -35.90
CA HIS A 291 0.73 8.22 -37.26
C HIS A 291 1.56 9.49 -37.53
N HIS A 292 1.78 10.35 -36.52
CA HIS A 292 2.45 11.65 -36.65
C HIS A 292 1.91 12.57 -37.76
N LYS A 293 0.74 12.26 -38.36
CA LYS A 293 0.12 13.07 -39.39
C LYS A 293 -0.28 14.43 -38.82
N HIS A 294 0.04 15.48 -39.57
CA HIS A 294 -0.33 16.86 -39.26
C HIS A 294 -1.85 17.00 -39.22
N TYR A 295 -2.37 17.61 -38.15
CA TYR A 295 -3.80 17.84 -37.99
C TYR A 295 -4.14 19.31 -38.32
N LYS A 296 -3.50 20.25 -37.62
CA LYS A 296 -3.75 21.69 -37.80
C LYS A 296 -2.61 22.53 -37.22
N ASN A 297 -2.25 23.59 -37.93
CA ASN A 297 -1.43 24.68 -37.41
C ASN A 297 -2.20 26.02 -37.49
N GLY A 298 -1.84 27.00 -36.67
CA GLY A 298 -2.49 28.31 -36.73
C GLY A 298 -2.22 29.24 -35.56
N MET A 299 -2.69 30.48 -35.72
CA MET A 299 -2.62 31.53 -34.71
C MET A 299 -3.57 31.26 -33.54
N ILE A 300 -3.10 31.60 -32.34
CA ILE A 300 -3.79 31.41 -31.08
C ILE A 300 -3.96 32.78 -30.43
N ALA A 301 -5.16 33.10 -29.97
CA ALA A 301 -5.42 34.27 -29.14
C ALA A 301 -6.12 33.84 -27.87
N GLN A 302 -5.68 34.35 -26.72
CA GLN A 302 -6.27 34.07 -25.41
C GLN A 302 -6.41 35.35 -24.58
N LEU A 303 -7.49 35.41 -23.81
CA LEU A 303 -7.80 36.52 -22.91
C LEU A 303 -8.43 35.97 -21.62
N GLY A 304 -8.06 36.52 -20.47
CA GLY A 304 -8.60 36.08 -19.19
C GLY A 304 -8.16 36.87 -17.98
N LEU A 305 -8.41 36.28 -16.81
CA LEU A 305 -8.15 36.84 -15.49
C LEU A 305 -7.14 35.99 -14.72
N THR A 306 -6.38 36.65 -13.86
CA THR A 306 -5.40 36.04 -12.97
C THR A 306 -5.68 36.44 -11.53
N PHE A 307 -5.80 35.47 -10.64
CA PHE A 307 -6.03 35.65 -9.22
C PHE A 307 -4.81 35.21 -8.43
N ARG A 308 -4.12 36.14 -7.76
CA ARG A 308 -2.91 35.88 -7.00
C ARG A 308 -3.24 35.33 -5.62
N TYR A 309 -2.70 34.15 -5.32
CA TYR A 309 -2.77 33.56 -3.99
C TYR A 309 -1.71 34.18 -3.06
N ASN A 310 -2.14 34.77 -1.95
CA ASN A 310 -1.22 35.31 -0.95
C ASN A 310 -1.07 34.30 0.19
N ARG A 311 0.14 33.76 0.34
CA ARG A 311 0.45 32.75 1.35
C ARG A 311 0.58 33.46 2.71
N SER A 312 -0.51 33.51 3.48
CA SER A 312 -0.42 33.88 4.90
C SER A 312 0.46 32.82 5.58
N HIS A 313 1.49 33.26 6.32
CA HIS A 313 2.29 32.35 7.13
C HIS A 313 1.34 31.60 8.07
N ALA A 314 1.21 30.28 7.87
CA ALA A 314 0.60 29.42 8.87
C ALA A 314 1.48 29.53 10.13
N ASN A 315 0.86 29.95 11.23
CA ASN A 315 1.52 30.06 12.51
C ASN A 315 2.12 28.71 12.89
N LEU A 316 3.39 28.73 13.31
CA LEU A 316 4.05 27.60 13.94
C LEU A 316 3.22 27.18 15.15
N LEU A 317 2.68 25.97 15.12
CA LEU A 317 2.14 25.33 16.32
C LEU A 317 3.31 24.82 17.17
N PRO A 318 3.23 24.93 18.51
CA PRO A 318 4.27 24.42 19.38
C PRO A 318 4.32 22.89 19.32
N SER A 319 5.52 22.34 19.17
CA SER A 319 5.77 20.91 19.31
C SER A 319 5.44 20.46 20.73
N LEU A 320 4.51 19.51 20.86
CA LEU A 320 4.27 18.80 22.11
C LEU A 320 5.42 17.81 22.35
N GLU A 321 6.13 17.99 23.47
CA GLU A 321 7.09 17.02 23.97
C GLU A 321 6.38 15.72 24.37
N PRO A 322 6.98 14.54 24.13
CA PRO A 322 6.45 13.30 24.65
C PRO A 322 6.54 13.29 26.19
N ALA A 323 5.39 13.10 26.83
CA ALA A 323 5.31 12.98 28.28
C ALA A 323 5.89 11.63 28.74
N ASP A 324 7.16 11.65 29.15
CA ASP A 324 7.78 10.56 29.91
C ASP A 324 7.22 10.54 31.34
N THR A 325 6.19 9.72 31.57
CA THR A 325 5.87 9.20 32.90
C THR A 325 5.32 7.78 32.79
N CYS A 326 6.17 6.83 33.19
CA CYS A 326 5.94 5.39 33.20
C CYS A 326 5.17 5.01 34.47
N GLY A 327 3.87 4.77 34.31
CA GLY A 327 3.03 4.11 35.30
C GLY A 327 2.16 3.13 34.54
N TYR A 328 2.34 1.83 34.81
CA TYR A 328 1.51 0.79 34.22
C TYR A 328 0.10 0.93 34.79
N LEU A 329 -0.89 1.05 33.91
CA LEU A 329 -2.27 0.81 34.29
C LEU A 329 -2.45 -0.70 34.45
N ASN A 330 -3.19 -1.12 35.46
CA ASN A 330 -3.78 -2.43 35.45
C ASN A 330 -4.75 -2.48 34.25
N ILE A 331 -4.70 -3.54 33.47
CA ILE A 331 -5.54 -3.73 32.28
C ILE A 331 -6.56 -4.80 32.66
N HIS A 332 -7.76 -4.70 32.12
CA HIS A 332 -8.75 -5.76 32.20
C HIS A 332 -8.16 -7.03 31.58
N ASP A 333 -7.85 -8.03 32.40
CA ASP A 333 -7.27 -9.27 31.93
C ASP A 333 -8.40 -10.22 31.51
N ASP A 334 -8.58 -10.39 30.20
CA ASP A 334 -9.49 -11.38 29.64
C ASP A 334 -9.08 -12.83 30.00
N HIS A 335 -7.94 -13.06 30.68
CA HIS A 335 -7.37 -14.39 30.96
C HIS A 335 -7.62 -15.00 32.35
N ASN A 336 -8.42 -14.39 33.23
CA ASN A 336 -8.56 -14.95 34.58
C ASN A 336 -9.30 -16.30 34.64
N GLU A 337 -10.26 -16.56 33.73
CA GLU A 337 -10.92 -17.86 33.61
C GLU A 337 -11.05 -18.29 32.14
N LYS A 338 -10.64 -19.53 31.84
CA LYS A 338 -10.71 -20.10 30.50
C LYS A 338 -11.92 -21.01 30.39
N HIS A 339 -12.75 -20.81 29.37
CA HIS A 339 -13.94 -21.63 29.13
C HIS A 339 -13.89 -22.36 27.77
N PRO A 340 -13.01 -23.35 27.60
CA PRO A 340 -12.81 -24.03 26.31
C PRO A 340 -14.05 -24.79 25.82
N TRP A 341 -14.88 -25.30 26.73
CA TRP A 341 -16.10 -26.02 26.39
C TRP A 341 -17.22 -25.09 25.93
N ILE A 342 -17.33 -23.89 26.52
CA ILE A 342 -18.26 -22.86 26.06
C ILE A 342 -17.84 -22.39 24.67
N ALA A 343 -16.54 -22.17 24.45
CA ALA A 343 -16.01 -21.86 23.12
C ALA A 343 -16.33 -22.94 22.08
N ALA A 344 -16.21 -24.23 22.45
CA ALA A 344 -16.52 -25.33 21.55
C ALA A 344 -18.03 -25.38 21.22
N LEU A 345 -18.88 -25.20 22.23
CA LEU A 345 -20.32 -25.12 22.05
C LEU A 345 -20.71 -23.94 21.16
N GLN A 346 -20.05 -22.79 21.30
CA GLN A 346 -20.27 -21.62 20.44
C GLN A 346 -19.81 -21.86 19.00
N ALA A 347 -18.63 -22.44 18.79
CA ALA A 347 -18.13 -22.81 17.46
C ALA A 347 -19.10 -23.78 16.76
N THR A 348 -19.60 -24.80 17.49
CA THR A 348 -20.64 -25.70 16.99
C THR A 348 -21.97 -24.98 16.76
N GLY A 349 -22.35 -24.09 17.66
CA GLY A 349 -23.55 -23.27 17.53
C GLY A 349 -23.54 -22.39 16.28
N ILE A 350 -22.40 -21.79 15.92
CA ILE A 350 -22.23 -21.04 14.67
C ILE A 350 -22.58 -21.92 13.47
N ASN A 351 -22.01 -23.14 13.39
CA ASN A 351 -22.31 -24.05 12.28
C ASN A 351 -23.77 -24.47 12.25
N LEU A 352 -24.35 -24.81 13.40
CA LEU A 352 -25.76 -25.20 13.47
C LEU A 352 -26.69 -24.05 13.05
N LEU A 353 -26.37 -22.81 13.43
CA LEU A 353 -27.15 -21.63 13.07
C LEU A 353 -27.07 -21.33 11.57
N VAL A 354 -25.86 -21.31 11.00
CA VAL A 354 -25.67 -21.03 9.57
C VAL A 354 -26.27 -22.15 8.73
N HIS A 355 -25.99 -23.42 9.04
CA HIS A 355 -26.60 -24.56 8.37
C HIS A 355 -28.15 -24.54 8.49
N GLY A 356 -28.69 -24.19 9.67
CA GLY A 356 -30.13 -24.07 9.88
C GLY A 356 -30.74 -22.95 9.04
N PHE A 357 -30.09 -21.79 8.98
CA PHE A 357 -30.51 -20.67 8.14
C PHE A 357 -30.47 -21.05 6.65
N ASP A 358 -29.38 -21.63 6.17
CA ASP A 358 -29.23 -22.02 4.77
C ASP A 358 -30.23 -23.09 4.35
N ARG A 359 -30.45 -24.08 5.23
CA ARG A 359 -31.39 -25.17 4.96
C ARG A 359 -32.86 -24.75 5.03
N PHE A 360 -33.26 -23.99 6.05
CA PHE A 360 -34.67 -23.73 6.33
C PHE A 360 -35.16 -22.36 5.84
N VAL A 361 -34.28 -21.36 5.74
CA VAL A 361 -34.63 -20.00 5.31
C VAL A 361 -34.26 -19.78 3.86
N MET A 362 -33.00 -20.04 3.48
CA MET A 362 -32.54 -19.87 2.10
C MET A 362 -32.91 -21.06 1.21
N ASN A 363 -33.20 -22.22 1.80
CA ASN A 363 -33.53 -23.47 1.11
C ASN A 363 -32.46 -23.91 0.10
N GLU A 364 -31.20 -23.64 0.41
CA GLU A 364 -30.06 -23.96 -0.42
C GLU A 364 -29.89 -25.48 -0.57
N GLU A 365 -29.47 -25.93 -1.76
CA GLU A 365 -29.31 -27.36 -2.02
C GLU A 365 -28.10 -27.95 -1.28
N PHE A 366 -27.02 -27.19 -1.14
CA PHE A 366 -25.79 -27.65 -0.49
C PHE A 366 -26.00 -27.99 1.01
N ALA A 367 -26.91 -27.29 1.69
CA ALA A 367 -27.23 -27.46 3.11
C ALA A 367 -28.21 -28.64 3.39
N LYS A 368 -28.60 -29.42 2.37
CA LYS A 368 -29.54 -30.56 2.52
C LYS A 368 -28.83 -31.84 2.97
N VAL A 369 -27.98 -31.73 4.00
CA VAL A 369 -27.17 -32.81 4.56
C VAL A 369 -28.01 -33.92 5.19
N ASN A 370 -27.53 -35.16 5.09
CA ASN A 370 -27.99 -36.34 5.81
C ASN A 370 -26.80 -37.25 6.21
N MET A 371 -27.04 -38.30 7.01
CA MET A 371 -25.95 -39.18 7.47
C MET A 371 -25.20 -39.89 6.33
N HIS A 372 -25.84 -40.12 5.19
CA HIS A 372 -25.20 -40.72 4.02
C HIS A 372 -24.24 -39.75 3.33
N THR A 373 -24.60 -38.47 3.20
CA THR A 373 -23.71 -37.45 2.61
C THR A 373 -22.49 -37.19 3.50
N ILE A 374 -22.67 -37.12 4.83
CA ILE A 374 -21.56 -37.01 5.79
C ILE A 374 -20.59 -38.19 5.61
N HIS A 375 -21.10 -39.42 5.62
CA HIS A 375 -20.26 -40.60 5.45
C HIS A 375 -19.50 -40.59 4.12
N LYS A 376 -20.15 -40.15 3.03
CA LYS A 376 -19.53 -39.99 1.71
C LYS A 376 -18.41 -38.95 1.72
N ASN A 377 -18.54 -37.85 2.46
CA ASN A 377 -17.51 -36.82 2.57
C ASN A 377 -16.23 -37.36 3.24
N PHE A 378 -16.39 -38.13 4.31
CA PHE A 378 -15.28 -38.83 4.96
C PHE A 378 -14.58 -39.86 4.07
N GLN A 379 -15.30 -40.50 3.14
CA GLN A 379 -14.71 -41.45 2.19
C GLN A 379 -13.99 -40.77 1.02
N LYS A 380 -14.55 -39.67 0.50
CA LYS A 380 -14.05 -39.01 -0.72
C LYS A 380 -12.82 -38.15 -0.48
N GLY A 381 -12.73 -37.51 0.69
CA GLY A 381 -11.64 -36.61 1.05
C GLY A 381 -11.67 -35.30 0.25
N PHE A 382 -10.59 -34.52 0.37
CA PHE A 382 -10.59 -33.13 -0.08
C PHE A 382 -10.53 -32.93 -1.59
N VAL A 383 -11.30 -31.96 -2.08
CA VAL A 383 -11.26 -31.44 -3.46
C VAL A 383 -10.92 -29.94 -3.48
N TRP A 384 -10.72 -29.39 -4.69
CA TRP A 384 -10.77 -27.95 -4.91
C TRP A 384 -12.17 -27.64 -5.42
N ASP A 385 -12.87 -26.74 -4.74
CA ASP A 385 -14.23 -26.32 -5.04
C ASP A 385 -14.28 -25.34 -6.25
N ASN A 386 -15.44 -24.76 -6.52
CA ASN A 386 -15.63 -23.76 -7.58
C ASN A 386 -16.42 -22.52 -7.12
N ASP A 387 -16.30 -22.12 -5.85
CA ASP A 387 -17.00 -20.95 -5.34
C ASP A 387 -16.41 -19.64 -5.84
N GLN A 388 -17.20 -18.57 -5.66
CA GLN A 388 -16.85 -17.22 -6.03
C GLN A 388 -15.64 -16.70 -5.26
N PHE A 389 -14.88 -15.79 -5.89
CA PHE A 389 -13.64 -15.24 -5.33
C PHE A 389 -13.86 -14.56 -3.97
N SER A 390 -14.94 -13.80 -3.81
CA SER A 390 -15.31 -13.16 -2.53
C SER A 390 -15.70 -14.17 -1.47
N THR A 391 -16.32 -15.28 -1.84
CA THR A 391 -16.67 -16.35 -0.91
C THR A 391 -15.40 -17.01 -0.38
N ASN A 392 -14.59 -17.57 -1.28
CA ASN A 392 -13.37 -18.32 -0.93
C ASN A 392 -12.29 -17.49 -0.25
N LEU A 393 -12.11 -16.24 -0.66
CA LEU A 393 -10.97 -15.45 -0.24
C LEU A 393 -11.34 -14.28 0.68
N PHE A 394 -12.60 -14.16 1.08
CA PHE A 394 -13.04 -13.23 2.13
C PHE A 394 -14.11 -13.82 3.06
N ALA A 395 -15.21 -14.38 2.55
CA ALA A 395 -16.31 -14.88 3.39
C ALA A 395 -15.88 -16.08 4.26
N HIS A 396 -15.15 -17.05 3.69
CA HIS A 396 -14.55 -18.16 4.44
C HIS A 396 -13.58 -17.66 5.54
N PRO A 397 -12.58 -16.81 5.24
CA PRO A 397 -11.78 -16.13 6.28
C PRO A 397 -12.61 -15.42 7.34
N TYR A 398 -13.67 -14.69 6.95
CA TYR A 398 -14.55 -14.04 7.91
C TYR A 398 -15.30 -15.08 8.77
N HIS A 399 -15.81 -16.17 8.19
CA HIS A 399 -16.46 -17.21 8.96
C HIS A 399 -15.50 -17.86 9.97
N GLY A 400 -14.25 -18.11 9.56
CA GLY A 400 -13.19 -18.60 10.44
C GLY A 400 -12.86 -17.66 11.61
N ASN A 401 -13.03 -16.35 11.41
CA ASN A 401 -12.92 -15.35 12.49
C ASN A 401 -13.90 -15.65 13.63
N LEU A 402 -15.12 -16.10 13.30
CA LEU A 402 -16.15 -16.37 14.31
C LEU A 402 -15.75 -17.55 15.19
N TYR A 403 -15.24 -18.64 14.62
CA TYR A 403 -14.74 -19.76 15.42
C TYR A 403 -13.54 -19.38 16.28
N TYR A 404 -12.58 -18.63 15.72
CA TYR A 404 -11.42 -18.14 16.47
C TYR A 404 -11.86 -17.26 17.63
N ASN A 405 -12.77 -16.31 17.38
CA ASN A 405 -13.26 -15.37 18.37
C ASN A 405 -14.22 -16.00 19.39
N ALA A 406 -14.86 -17.12 19.08
CA ALA A 406 -15.58 -17.93 20.06
C ALA A 406 -14.61 -18.42 21.16
N ALA A 407 -13.41 -18.86 20.81
CA ALA A 407 -12.38 -19.20 21.79
C ALA A 407 -11.75 -17.96 22.44
N ARG A 408 -11.36 -16.98 21.63
CA ARG A 408 -10.60 -15.82 22.09
C ARG A 408 -11.38 -14.95 23.07
N SER A 409 -12.70 -14.86 22.90
CA SER A 409 -13.63 -14.15 23.79
C SER A 409 -14.08 -14.96 25.01
N ASN A 410 -13.60 -16.19 25.17
CA ASN A 410 -13.80 -17.06 26.34
C ASN A 410 -12.48 -17.30 27.11
N GLY A 411 -11.54 -16.35 27.01
CA GLY A 411 -10.30 -16.29 27.80
C GLY A 411 -9.12 -17.11 27.27
N LEU A 412 -9.28 -17.86 26.17
CA LEU A 412 -8.18 -18.61 25.54
C LEU A 412 -7.17 -17.63 24.91
N ASN A 413 -5.90 -18.00 24.87
CA ASN A 413 -4.87 -17.20 24.19
C ASN A 413 -4.85 -17.43 22.66
N PHE A 414 -3.95 -16.74 21.94
CA PHE A 414 -3.82 -16.84 20.48
C PHE A 414 -3.66 -18.27 19.97
N TRP A 415 -2.71 -19.02 20.53
CA TRP A 415 -2.42 -20.39 20.10
C TRP A 415 -3.51 -21.38 20.51
N GLU A 416 -4.15 -21.15 21.66
CA GLU A 416 -5.28 -21.96 22.13
C GLU A 416 -6.55 -21.74 21.28
N SER A 417 -6.70 -20.55 20.69
CA SER A 417 -7.86 -20.19 19.86
C SER A 417 -7.74 -20.68 18.41
N ALA A 418 -6.52 -20.82 17.88
CA ALA A 418 -6.28 -21.25 16.49
C ALA A 418 -6.91 -22.62 16.12
N PRO A 419 -6.87 -23.67 16.98
CA PRO A 419 -7.55 -24.94 16.69
C PRO A 419 -9.06 -24.83 16.50
N TYR A 420 -9.73 -23.82 17.06
CA TYR A 420 -11.17 -23.64 16.88
C TYR A 420 -11.50 -23.18 15.47
N ALA A 421 -10.66 -22.34 14.86
CA ALA A 421 -10.81 -21.98 13.44
C ALA A 421 -10.68 -23.20 12.53
N LEU A 422 -9.67 -24.05 12.78
CA LEU A 422 -9.47 -25.29 12.03
C LEU A 422 -10.60 -26.30 12.26
N GLY A 423 -10.96 -26.55 13.52
CA GLY A 423 -11.97 -27.54 13.89
C GLY A 423 -13.37 -27.13 13.46
N GLY A 424 -13.72 -25.84 13.57
CA GLY A 424 -14.98 -25.29 13.10
C GLY A 424 -15.12 -25.43 11.59
N SER A 425 -14.05 -25.12 10.84
CA SER A 425 -14.00 -25.33 9.40
C SER A 425 -14.11 -26.81 9.03
N LEU A 426 -13.34 -27.71 9.64
CA LEU A 426 -13.47 -29.15 9.40
C LEU A 426 -14.89 -29.66 9.66
N MET A 427 -15.53 -29.18 10.74
CA MET A 427 -16.91 -29.55 11.04
C MET A 427 -17.87 -29.07 9.95
N TRP A 428 -17.68 -27.86 9.39
CA TRP A 428 -18.48 -27.36 8.28
C TRP A 428 -18.26 -28.19 7.01
N GLU A 429 -17.01 -28.37 6.60
CA GLU A 429 -16.65 -29.10 5.36
C GLU A 429 -17.14 -30.57 5.36
N PHE A 430 -17.07 -31.26 6.50
CA PHE A 430 -17.46 -32.67 6.57
C PHE A 430 -18.93 -32.89 6.92
N CYS A 431 -19.57 -31.95 7.64
CA CYS A 431 -20.91 -32.15 8.19
C CYS A 431 -21.95 -31.09 7.79
N GLY A 432 -21.52 -29.96 7.24
CA GLY A 432 -22.36 -28.82 6.86
C GLY A 432 -22.83 -28.84 5.40
N GLU A 433 -22.19 -29.63 4.54
CA GLU A 433 -22.46 -29.62 3.10
C GLU A 433 -22.63 -31.03 2.52
N ILE A 434 -23.43 -31.16 1.45
CA ILE A 434 -23.52 -32.40 0.64
C ILE A 434 -22.37 -32.56 -0.34
N GLU A 435 -21.65 -31.47 -0.59
CA GLU A 435 -20.51 -31.38 -1.49
C GLU A 435 -19.26 -31.97 -0.83
N PRO A 436 -18.27 -32.43 -1.62
CA PRO A 436 -17.04 -32.94 -1.03
C PRO A 436 -16.29 -31.82 -0.31
N PRO A 437 -15.63 -32.14 0.83
CA PRO A 437 -14.91 -31.13 1.60
C PRO A 437 -13.82 -30.48 0.74
N ALA A 438 -13.63 -29.17 0.89
CA ALA A 438 -12.73 -28.37 0.07
C ALA A 438 -11.45 -27.99 0.83
N ILE A 439 -10.29 -28.29 0.24
CA ILE A 439 -9.00 -28.01 0.89
C ILE A 439 -8.71 -26.51 0.96
N ASN A 440 -9.12 -25.76 -0.06
CA ASN A 440 -8.94 -24.33 -0.09
C ASN A 440 -9.79 -23.64 0.97
N ASP A 441 -11.01 -24.08 1.19
CA ASP A 441 -11.91 -23.45 2.16
C ASP A 441 -11.45 -23.75 3.57
N LEU A 442 -10.95 -24.97 3.82
CA LEU A 442 -10.24 -25.29 5.05
C LEU A 442 -9.07 -24.34 5.32
N MET A 443 -8.20 -24.12 4.33
CA MET A 443 -7.02 -23.26 4.48
C MET A 443 -7.39 -21.78 4.63
N ALA A 444 -8.30 -21.27 3.79
CA ALA A 444 -8.73 -19.88 3.82
C ALA A 444 -9.48 -19.55 5.12
N THR A 445 -10.43 -20.40 5.51
CA THR A 445 -11.18 -20.26 6.77
C THR A 445 -10.25 -20.32 7.97
N THR A 446 -9.30 -21.27 8.01
CA THR A 446 -8.40 -21.42 9.15
C THR A 446 -7.43 -20.25 9.26
N PHE A 447 -6.56 -20.05 8.26
CA PHE A 447 -5.46 -19.11 8.37
C PHE A 447 -5.92 -17.65 8.24
N GLY A 448 -6.85 -17.39 7.31
CA GLY A 448 -7.48 -16.07 7.18
C GLY A 448 -8.33 -15.72 8.40
N GLY A 449 -9.05 -16.70 8.95
CA GLY A 449 -9.86 -16.54 10.16
C GLY A 449 -9.06 -16.23 11.42
N ILE A 450 -7.89 -16.85 11.61
CA ILE A 450 -6.97 -16.49 12.71
C ILE A 450 -6.52 -15.03 12.58
N CYS A 451 -6.18 -14.57 11.36
CA CYS A 451 -5.69 -13.21 11.13
C CYS A 451 -6.77 -12.15 11.38
N ILE A 452 -7.94 -12.31 10.74
CA ILE A 452 -9.08 -11.40 10.93
C ILE A 452 -9.58 -11.46 12.37
N GLY A 453 -9.64 -12.67 12.96
CA GLY A 453 -10.13 -12.91 14.32
C GLY A 453 -9.29 -12.18 15.37
N GLU A 454 -7.96 -12.33 15.35
CA GLU A 454 -7.10 -11.69 16.33
C GLU A 454 -7.12 -10.15 16.22
N ILE A 455 -7.13 -9.61 14.98
CA ILE A 455 -7.22 -8.16 14.75
C ILE A 455 -8.56 -7.63 15.27
N THR A 456 -9.68 -8.24 14.88
CA THR A 456 -11.01 -7.79 15.32
C THR A 456 -11.20 -7.88 16.83
N HIS A 457 -10.67 -8.94 17.46
CA HIS A 457 -10.67 -9.07 18.92
C HIS A 457 -9.89 -7.92 19.58
N ARG A 458 -8.66 -7.63 19.14
CA ARG A 458 -7.86 -6.54 19.73
C ARG A 458 -8.44 -5.15 19.45
N VAL A 459 -9.00 -4.92 18.26
CA VAL A 459 -9.69 -3.65 17.95
C VAL A 459 -10.92 -3.47 18.83
N SER A 460 -11.67 -4.53 19.13
CA SER A 460 -12.81 -4.43 20.04
C SER A 460 -12.40 -3.98 21.46
N ASN A 461 -11.22 -4.38 21.94
CA ASN A 461 -10.66 -3.92 23.22
C ASN A 461 -10.35 -2.41 23.25
N VAL A 462 -9.92 -1.85 22.13
CA VAL A 462 -9.66 -0.41 22.01
C VAL A 462 -10.97 0.39 22.16
N ILE A 463 -12.10 -0.18 21.73
CA ILE A 463 -13.41 0.48 21.69
C ILE A 463 -14.16 0.37 23.03
N LEU A 464 -14.11 -0.79 23.68
CA LEU A 464 -14.85 -1.10 24.90
C LEU A 464 -14.43 -0.22 26.10
N ASN A 465 -15.40 0.19 26.91
CA ASN A 465 -15.15 0.98 28.12
C ASN A 465 -16.31 0.88 29.13
N ASP A 466 -16.09 0.10 30.18
CA ASP A 466 -17.11 -0.20 31.20
C ASP A 466 -17.42 0.97 32.14
N ARG A 467 -16.60 2.03 32.12
CA ARG A 467 -16.83 3.25 32.92
C ARG A 467 -17.86 4.17 32.27
N LYS A 468 -18.12 4.05 30.97
CA LYS A 468 -19.05 4.92 30.23
C LYS A 468 -20.51 4.53 30.47
N ARG A 469 -21.41 5.51 30.34
CA ARG A 469 -22.86 5.37 30.57
C ARG A 469 -23.67 5.93 29.40
N GLY A 470 -24.94 5.54 29.31
CA GLY A 470 -25.90 6.05 28.34
C GLY A 470 -25.55 5.70 26.88
N PHE A 471 -25.94 6.58 25.95
CA PHE A 471 -25.77 6.35 24.51
C PHE A 471 -24.30 6.16 24.09
N GLY A 472 -23.37 6.82 24.77
CA GLY A 472 -21.93 6.65 24.50
C GLY A 472 -21.40 5.25 24.82
N ARG A 473 -21.99 4.55 25.81
CA ARG A 473 -21.70 3.13 26.05
C ARG A 473 -22.34 2.26 24.99
N PHE A 474 -23.62 2.49 24.69
CA PHE A 474 -24.34 1.75 23.66
C PHE A 474 -23.59 1.76 22.33
N MET A 475 -23.12 2.93 21.86
CA MET A 475 -22.37 3.03 20.61
C MET A 475 -21.04 2.28 20.64
N ARG A 476 -20.36 2.20 21.81
CA ARG A 476 -19.12 1.44 21.97
C ARG A 476 -19.37 -0.07 21.96
N GLU A 477 -20.37 -0.55 22.70
CA GLU A 477 -20.77 -1.95 22.69
C GLU A 477 -21.26 -2.38 21.31
N PHE A 478 -22.05 -1.53 20.63
CA PHE A 478 -22.49 -1.76 19.26
C PHE A 478 -21.32 -1.83 18.28
N ALA A 479 -20.41 -0.85 18.31
CA ALA A 479 -19.23 -0.83 17.44
C ALA A 479 -18.29 -2.02 17.71
N ALA A 480 -18.05 -2.35 18.98
CA ALA A 480 -17.25 -3.51 19.37
C ALA A 480 -17.90 -4.83 18.90
N THR A 481 -19.23 -4.95 18.98
CA THR A 481 -19.99 -6.10 18.49
C THR A 481 -19.96 -6.19 16.96
N ALA A 482 -20.07 -5.07 16.26
CA ALA A 482 -19.99 -5.05 14.80
C ALA A 482 -18.61 -5.50 14.28
N ILE A 483 -17.54 -5.18 15.03
CA ILE A 483 -16.17 -5.58 14.70
C ILE A 483 -15.87 -7.02 15.13
N CYS A 484 -16.29 -7.41 16.34
CA CYS A 484 -16.09 -8.75 16.89
C CYS A 484 -17.43 -9.30 17.44
N PRO A 485 -18.25 -9.92 16.58
CA PRO A 485 -19.60 -10.37 16.94
C PRO A 485 -19.62 -11.34 18.12
N MET A 486 -18.66 -12.28 18.17
CA MET A 486 -18.60 -13.28 19.23
C MET A 486 -18.28 -12.66 20.60
N ARG A 487 -17.45 -11.60 20.64
CA ARG A 487 -17.20 -10.88 21.89
C ARG A 487 -18.45 -10.14 22.35
N GLY A 488 -19.16 -9.47 21.44
CA GLY A 488 -20.43 -8.82 21.74
C GLY A 488 -21.47 -9.81 22.27
N LEU A 489 -21.63 -10.96 21.61
CA LEU A 489 -22.52 -12.03 22.05
C LEU A 489 -22.17 -12.52 23.46
N ASN A 490 -20.89 -12.81 23.72
CA ASN A 490 -20.43 -13.25 25.04
C ASN A 490 -20.75 -12.24 26.13
N ARG A 491 -20.50 -10.95 25.88
CA ARG A 491 -20.78 -9.87 26.83
C ARG A 491 -22.28 -9.68 27.07
N ILE A 492 -23.12 -9.89 26.06
CA ILE A 492 -24.59 -9.84 26.22
C ILE A 492 -25.07 -11.01 27.08
N ILE A 493 -24.58 -12.22 26.82
CA ILE A 493 -24.98 -13.44 27.55
C ILE A 493 -24.45 -13.42 28.99
N SER A 494 -23.21 -13.00 29.20
CA SER A 494 -22.59 -12.91 30.54
C SER A 494 -23.13 -11.74 31.38
N GLY A 495 -23.84 -10.80 30.75
CA GLY A 495 -24.38 -9.61 31.39
C GLY A 495 -23.39 -8.43 31.46
N GLU A 496 -22.13 -8.63 31.07
CA GLU A 496 -21.09 -7.58 31.06
C GLU A 496 -21.46 -6.37 30.19
N ALA A 497 -22.14 -6.59 29.06
CA ALA A 497 -22.56 -5.49 28.16
C ALA A 497 -23.42 -4.44 28.89
N TRP A 498 -24.13 -4.86 29.94
CA TRP A 498 -25.04 -4.04 30.75
C TRP A 498 -24.40 -3.56 32.06
N HIS A 499 -23.25 -4.12 32.46
CA HIS A 499 -22.61 -3.84 33.74
C HIS A 499 -21.72 -2.59 33.68
N VAL A 500 -21.99 -1.60 34.54
CA VAL A 500 -21.21 -0.35 34.61
C VAL A 500 -20.46 -0.28 35.93
N SER A 501 -19.12 -0.18 35.86
CA SER A 501 -18.28 -0.01 37.05
C SER A 501 -17.37 1.22 36.88
N PRO A 502 -17.44 2.22 37.77
CA PRO A 502 -16.52 3.36 37.76
C PRO A 502 -15.04 2.98 37.94
N ASN A 503 -14.79 1.86 38.62
CA ASN A 503 -13.46 1.34 38.94
C ASN A 503 -13.02 0.24 37.97
N ALA A 504 -13.74 0.01 36.86
CA ALA A 504 -13.35 -0.98 35.87
C ALA A 504 -11.96 -0.66 35.29
N GLU A 505 -11.11 -1.67 35.18
CA GLU A 505 -9.83 -1.52 34.48
C GLU A 505 -10.07 -1.28 32.98
N PRO A 506 -9.24 -0.46 32.30
CA PRO A 506 -9.34 -0.30 30.85
C PRO A 506 -9.03 -1.61 30.12
N TYR A 507 -9.69 -1.85 28.99
CA TYR A 507 -9.42 -3.01 28.12
C TYR A 507 -8.15 -2.84 27.27
N HIS A 508 -7.68 -1.60 27.08
CA HIS A 508 -6.54 -1.28 26.24
C HIS A 508 -5.60 -0.28 26.92
N ASP A 509 -4.29 -0.51 26.79
CA ASP A 509 -3.24 0.38 27.27
C ASP A 509 -2.58 1.10 26.11
N TYR A 510 -3.01 2.34 25.87
CA TYR A 510 -2.49 3.22 24.82
C TYR A 510 -1.01 3.59 24.98
N LYS A 511 -0.43 3.48 26.19
CA LYS A 511 1.00 3.74 26.40
C LYS A 511 1.85 2.55 25.98
N ARG A 512 1.37 1.34 26.28
CA ARG A 512 2.06 0.08 25.93
C ARG A 512 1.86 -0.30 24.47
N PHE A 513 0.65 -0.11 23.96
CA PHE A 513 0.24 -0.39 22.59
C PHE A 513 -0.39 0.87 21.98
N PRO A 514 0.42 1.79 21.42
CA PRO A 514 -0.11 2.97 20.74
C PRO A 514 -0.99 2.55 19.56
N VAL A 515 -2.00 3.37 19.25
CA VAL A 515 -2.92 3.12 18.13
C VAL A 515 -2.93 4.37 17.26
N ASP A 516 -2.58 4.21 15.99
CA ASP A 516 -2.75 5.23 14.94
C ASP A 516 -3.91 4.78 14.07
N PHE A 517 -5.03 5.50 14.12
CA PHE A 517 -6.22 5.21 13.34
C PHE A 517 -6.60 6.42 12.50
N SER A 518 -6.76 6.21 11.19
CA SER A 518 -7.21 7.25 10.28
C SER A 518 -8.31 6.77 9.34
N VAL A 519 -9.24 7.68 9.09
CA VAL A 519 -10.36 7.49 8.18
C VAL A 519 -10.22 8.47 7.03
N THR A 520 -10.19 7.96 5.81
CA THR A 520 -10.15 8.79 4.60
C THR A 520 -11.43 8.63 3.82
N ALA A 521 -12.08 9.74 3.48
CA ALA A 521 -13.22 9.75 2.58
C ALA A 521 -12.91 10.59 1.34
N GLY A 522 -13.25 10.09 0.16
CA GLY A 522 -12.89 10.76 -1.07
C GLY A 522 -13.41 10.10 -2.33
N THR A 523 -12.73 10.38 -3.44
CA THR A 523 -13.06 9.87 -4.76
C THR A 523 -11.89 9.06 -5.33
N ARG A 524 -12.22 7.95 -6.00
CA ARG A 524 -11.32 6.98 -6.63
C ARG A 524 -11.62 6.95 -8.12
N TYR A 525 -10.62 7.18 -8.95
CA TYR A 525 -10.67 6.92 -10.38
C TYR A 525 -9.97 5.59 -10.69
N LEU A 526 -10.70 4.67 -11.31
CA LEU A 526 -10.15 3.41 -11.85
C LEU A 526 -10.05 3.52 -13.37
N ALA A 527 -8.83 3.44 -13.91
CA ALA A 527 -8.60 3.52 -15.34
C ALA A 527 -9.00 2.23 -16.07
N ASP A 528 -9.57 2.37 -17.26
CA ASP A 528 -9.81 1.28 -18.20
C ASP A 528 -8.59 1.13 -19.11
N ASP A 529 -7.92 -0.03 -19.06
CA ASP A 529 -6.69 -0.35 -19.81
C ASP A 529 -5.61 0.76 -19.75
N GLY A 530 -5.45 1.37 -18.57
CA GLY A 530 -4.48 2.44 -18.34
C GLY A 530 -4.81 3.78 -19.00
N SER A 531 -6.06 4.00 -19.46
CA SER A 531 -6.48 5.26 -20.06
C SER A 531 -6.69 6.39 -19.03
N MET A 532 -6.17 7.58 -19.33
CA MET A 532 -6.25 8.74 -18.42
C MET A 532 -7.66 9.32 -18.26
N PHE A 533 -8.51 9.16 -19.28
CA PHE A 533 -9.84 9.78 -19.32
C PHE A 533 -10.97 8.80 -19.65
N ARG A 534 -10.65 7.51 -19.83
CA ARG A 534 -11.62 6.42 -19.94
C ARG A 534 -11.46 5.55 -18.70
N GLY A 535 -12.41 5.66 -17.79
CA GLY A 535 -12.35 5.06 -16.46
C GLY A 535 -13.61 5.38 -15.67
N GLU A 536 -13.65 4.92 -14.42
CA GLU A 536 -14.80 5.11 -13.54
C GLU A 536 -14.40 5.85 -12.26
N TRP A 537 -15.13 6.93 -11.95
CA TRP A 537 -15.04 7.63 -10.67
C TRP A 537 -16.02 7.03 -9.67
N ASN A 538 -15.51 6.66 -8.50
CA ASN A 538 -16.26 6.00 -7.43
C ASN A 538 -15.97 6.69 -6.10
N PRO A 539 -16.99 7.04 -5.29
CA PRO A 539 -16.74 7.42 -3.91
C PRO A 539 -16.12 6.25 -3.14
N TYR A 540 -15.21 6.55 -2.22
CA TYR A 540 -14.56 5.53 -1.40
C TYR A 540 -14.34 6.00 0.04
N ILE A 541 -14.25 5.03 0.94
CA ILE A 541 -13.80 5.19 2.32
C ILE A 541 -12.60 4.27 2.54
N ALA A 542 -11.54 4.77 3.16
CA ALA A 542 -10.41 3.95 3.58
C ALA A 542 -10.20 4.07 5.09
N LEU A 543 -9.99 2.93 5.74
CA LEU A 543 -9.65 2.81 7.14
C LEU A 543 -8.21 2.32 7.23
N ASN A 544 -7.35 3.08 7.89
CA ASN A 544 -5.97 2.69 8.14
C ASN A 544 -5.76 2.62 9.64
N LEU A 545 -5.23 1.50 10.12
CA LEU A 545 -4.98 1.22 11.52
C LEU A 545 -3.57 0.66 11.66
N GLU A 546 -2.77 1.25 12.52
CA GLU A 546 -1.51 0.70 13.02
C GLU A 546 -1.64 0.54 14.54
N TYR A 547 -1.52 -0.70 15.02
CA TYR A 547 -1.64 -1.05 16.43
C TYR A 547 -0.28 -1.51 16.96
N GLY A 548 0.14 -0.95 18.09
CA GLY A 548 1.41 -1.24 18.74
C GLY A 548 2.61 -0.51 18.13
N ASP A 549 3.73 -0.53 18.84
CA ASP A 549 5.02 -0.06 18.30
C ASP A 549 5.86 -1.26 17.83
N PRO A 550 6.22 -1.33 16.54
CA PRO A 550 6.97 -2.46 16.00
C PRO A 550 8.36 -2.60 16.63
N PHE A 551 8.91 -1.53 17.21
CA PHE A 551 10.24 -1.58 17.81
C PHE A 551 10.23 -1.87 19.32
N ASN A 552 9.08 -1.95 19.99
CA ASN A 552 9.03 -2.13 21.45
C ASN A 552 9.77 -3.40 21.93
N ARG A 553 10.72 -3.23 22.87
CA ARG A 553 11.60 -4.29 23.41
C ARG A 553 10.91 -5.28 24.34
N ARG A 554 9.81 -4.86 24.96
CA ARG A 554 9.16 -5.62 26.05
C ARG A 554 8.10 -6.58 25.54
N GLU A 555 7.66 -6.41 24.30
CA GLU A 555 6.53 -7.14 23.72
C GLU A 555 6.99 -8.06 22.59
N ASN A 556 6.58 -9.32 22.67
CA ASN A 556 6.90 -10.32 21.66
C ASN A 556 5.83 -11.41 21.55
N LYS A 557 4.59 -11.10 21.94
CA LYS A 557 3.46 -12.02 21.75
C LYS A 557 2.85 -11.82 20.36
N PRO A 558 2.16 -12.83 19.82
CA PRO A 558 1.47 -12.71 18.55
C PRO A 558 0.48 -11.53 18.56
N TYR A 559 0.54 -10.72 17.50
CA TYR A 559 -0.29 -9.55 17.26
C TYR A 559 -0.16 -8.43 18.32
N ASP A 560 0.95 -8.38 19.05
CA ASP A 560 1.33 -7.19 19.82
C ASP A 560 1.66 -5.99 18.91
N TYR A 561 1.88 -6.26 17.63
CA TYR A 561 1.95 -5.27 16.56
C TYR A 561 1.20 -5.79 15.33
N PHE A 562 0.32 -4.97 14.75
CA PHE A 562 -0.34 -5.28 13.48
C PHE A 562 -0.76 -4.00 12.74
N SER A 563 -1.04 -4.15 11.45
CA SER A 563 -1.63 -3.09 10.62
C SER A 563 -2.82 -3.61 9.84
N ALA A 564 -3.80 -2.74 9.62
CA ALA A 564 -4.96 -2.99 8.78
C ALA A 564 -5.21 -1.79 7.85
N ASP A 565 -5.22 -2.02 6.55
CA ASP A 565 -5.62 -1.06 5.51
C ASP A 565 -6.82 -1.65 4.76
N VAL A 566 -7.99 -1.05 4.98
CA VAL A 566 -9.28 -1.52 4.44
C VAL A 566 -9.89 -0.42 3.57
N LYS A 567 -10.21 -0.73 2.31
CA LYS A 567 -10.78 0.22 1.36
C LYS A 567 -12.14 -0.23 0.86
N PHE A 568 -13.14 0.60 1.11
CA PHE A 568 -14.52 0.41 0.68
C PHE A 568 -14.86 1.30 -0.52
N GLY A 569 -15.40 0.69 -1.58
CA GLY A 569 -15.96 1.38 -2.73
C GLY A 569 -17.47 1.52 -2.58
N LEU A 570 -17.97 2.74 -2.69
CA LEU A 570 -19.40 3.06 -2.54
C LEU A 570 -20.11 3.15 -3.90
N SER A 571 -19.85 2.18 -4.78
CA SER A 571 -20.43 2.12 -6.13
C SER A 571 -20.98 0.73 -6.41
N ALA A 572 -22.12 0.65 -7.10
CA ALA A 572 -22.73 -0.61 -7.51
C ALA A 572 -21.95 -1.34 -8.62
N ASN A 573 -21.07 -0.66 -9.36
CA ASN A 573 -20.34 -1.28 -10.48
C ASN A 573 -19.00 -1.91 -10.03
N GLN A 574 -18.57 -1.66 -8.79
CA GLN A 574 -17.33 -2.18 -8.22
C GLN A 574 -17.63 -2.93 -6.92
N PRO A 575 -16.77 -3.88 -6.51
CA PRO A 575 -16.93 -4.57 -5.22
C PRO A 575 -16.95 -3.58 -4.05
N LEU A 576 -17.78 -3.85 -3.05
CA LEU A 576 -17.87 -3.02 -1.84
C LEU A 576 -16.53 -2.95 -1.11
N ILE A 577 -15.81 -4.07 -0.99
CA ILE A 577 -14.45 -4.14 -0.45
C ILE A 577 -13.50 -4.30 -1.63
N ASN A 578 -12.80 -3.24 -1.99
CA ASN A 578 -11.85 -3.27 -3.12
C ASN A 578 -10.46 -3.73 -2.69
N ALA A 579 -10.10 -3.45 -1.43
CA ALA A 579 -8.80 -3.80 -0.88
C ALA A 579 -8.90 -4.06 0.62
N LEU A 580 -8.27 -5.13 1.09
CA LEU A 580 -8.11 -5.46 2.50
C LEU A 580 -6.70 -6.00 2.70
N HIS A 581 -5.86 -5.25 3.40
CA HIS A 581 -4.48 -5.60 3.70
C HIS A 581 -4.28 -5.68 5.20
N LEU A 582 -4.03 -6.88 5.69
CA LEU A 582 -3.76 -7.15 7.09
C LEU A 582 -2.36 -7.72 7.21
N MET A 583 -1.63 -7.24 8.19
CA MET A 583 -0.32 -7.77 8.56
C MET A 583 -0.24 -7.84 10.08
N GLY A 584 0.08 -9.02 10.61
CA GLY A 584 0.24 -9.25 12.04
C GLY A 584 1.62 -9.84 12.36
N ARG A 585 2.27 -9.30 13.38
CA ARG A 585 3.55 -9.83 13.88
C ARG A 585 3.29 -11.04 14.77
N ILE A 586 3.77 -12.22 14.38
CA ILE A 586 3.66 -13.44 15.21
C ILE A 586 4.78 -13.46 16.26
N TRP A 587 5.98 -13.11 15.83
CA TRP A 587 7.17 -13.11 16.65
C TRP A 587 8.21 -12.15 16.09
N SER A 588 9.06 -11.60 16.94
CA SER A 588 10.13 -10.68 16.58
C SER A 588 11.35 -10.76 17.49
N ALA A 589 12.49 -10.38 16.93
CA ALA A 589 13.70 -10.10 17.66
C ALA A 589 14.10 -8.65 17.37
N PRO A 590 13.86 -7.72 18.32
CA PRO A 590 14.28 -6.34 18.15
C PRO A 590 15.82 -6.25 18.22
N MET A 591 16.42 -5.49 17.32
CA MET A 591 17.85 -5.28 17.18
C MET A 591 18.16 -3.79 17.23
N TYR A 592 19.01 -3.36 18.17
CA TYR A 592 19.30 -1.94 18.37
C TYR A 592 20.78 -1.64 18.20
N SER A 593 21.11 -0.51 17.58
CA SER A 593 22.48 0.00 17.48
C SER A 593 22.66 1.27 18.31
N GLU A 594 23.83 1.46 18.95
CA GLU A 594 24.17 2.69 19.68
C GLU A 594 24.06 3.98 18.83
N ARG A 595 24.06 3.83 17.50
CA ARG A 595 23.90 4.93 16.53
C ARG A 595 22.46 5.38 16.30
N LYS A 596 21.52 5.01 17.19
CA LYS A 596 20.10 5.39 17.14
C LYS A 596 19.36 4.89 15.88
N VAL A 597 19.74 3.73 15.37
CA VAL A 597 18.96 3.00 14.35
C VAL A 597 18.27 1.86 15.07
N ASP A 598 16.94 1.84 14.98
CA ASP A 598 16.12 0.77 15.53
C ASP A 598 15.80 -0.20 14.39
N ALA A 599 16.04 -1.48 14.61
CA ALA A 599 15.73 -2.52 13.66
C ALA A 599 14.96 -3.65 14.33
N GLU A 600 14.16 -4.36 13.56
CA GLU A 600 13.39 -5.50 14.02
C GLU A 600 13.37 -6.53 12.91
N VAL A 601 13.57 -7.80 13.27
CA VAL A 601 13.41 -8.94 12.36
C VAL A 601 12.42 -9.90 13.00
N GLY A 602 11.43 -10.33 12.24
CA GLY A 602 10.34 -11.13 12.77
C GLY A 602 9.69 -12.04 11.75
N ILE A 603 8.72 -12.82 12.23
CA ILE A 603 7.80 -13.61 11.42
C ILE A 603 6.44 -12.93 11.44
N TYR A 604 5.89 -12.70 10.24
CA TYR A 604 4.65 -11.98 10.05
C TYR A 604 3.67 -12.84 9.26
N GLN A 605 2.40 -12.72 9.62
CA GLN A 605 1.27 -13.24 8.84
C GLN A 605 0.74 -12.12 7.97
N HIS A 606 0.47 -12.41 6.69
CA HIS A 606 -0.23 -11.48 5.81
C HIS A 606 -1.55 -12.08 5.34
N PHE A 607 -2.57 -11.23 5.27
CA PHE A 607 -3.82 -11.50 4.58
C PHE A 607 -4.10 -10.32 3.66
N ASN A 608 -3.99 -10.52 2.35
CA ASN A 608 -4.24 -9.47 1.36
C ASN A 608 -5.32 -9.89 0.40
N TYR A 609 -6.24 -8.99 0.12
CA TYR A 609 -7.34 -9.21 -0.82
C TYR A 609 -7.50 -7.96 -1.68
N TYR A 610 -7.40 -8.13 -3.00
CA TYR A 610 -7.68 -7.12 -4.00
C TYR A 610 -8.78 -7.62 -4.92
N ASP A 611 -9.86 -6.87 -5.04
CA ASP A 611 -10.94 -7.19 -5.98
C ASP A 611 -11.36 -5.97 -6.81
N SER A 612 -11.61 -6.25 -8.09
CA SER A 612 -12.16 -5.29 -9.05
C SER A 612 -13.09 -6.00 -10.04
N LYS A 613 -13.96 -5.22 -10.66
CA LYS A 613 -14.81 -5.64 -11.77
C LYS A 613 -14.44 -4.82 -13.02
N PRO A 614 -14.79 -5.30 -14.23
CA PRO A 614 -14.58 -4.54 -15.46
C PRO A 614 -15.15 -3.12 -15.35
N VAL A 615 -14.47 -2.15 -15.96
CA VAL A 615 -14.89 -0.75 -15.91
C VAL A 615 -16.20 -0.58 -16.68
N LYS A 616 -17.18 0.12 -16.10
CA LYS A 616 -18.46 0.39 -16.77
C LYS A 616 -18.27 1.10 -18.10
N ASN A 617 -18.89 0.60 -19.16
CA ASN A 617 -18.73 1.08 -20.54
C ASN A 617 -17.26 1.09 -21.04
N GLY A 618 -16.39 0.35 -20.35
CA GLY A 618 -14.97 0.19 -20.67
C GLY A 618 -14.68 -1.06 -21.48
N SER A 619 -13.48 -1.61 -21.31
CA SER A 619 -13.17 -2.97 -21.73
C SER A 619 -13.89 -3.97 -20.82
N ASN A 620 -14.26 -5.13 -21.37
CA ASN A 620 -14.79 -6.26 -20.59
C ASN A 620 -13.68 -6.97 -19.77
N GLN A 621 -12.48 -6.38 -19.65
CA GLN A 621 -11.37 -6.97 -18.93
C GLN A 621 -11.42 -6.57 -17.45
N THR A 622 -11.25 -7.56 -16.57
CA THR A 622 -11.07 -7.29 -15.13
C THR A 622 -9.64 -6.81 -14.88
N PRO A 623 -9.42 -5.56 -14.42
CA PRO A 623 -8.10 -4.96 -14.38
C PRO A 623 -7.12 -5.70 -13.46
N TYR A 624 -7.57 -6.04 -12.25
CA TYR A 624 -6.78 -6.83 -11.29
C TYR A 624 -7.70 -7.60 -10.34
N ARG A 625 -7.28 -8.79 -9.90
CA ARG A 625 -7.93 -9.54 -8.82
C ARG A 625 -6.90 -10.53 -8.29
N ILE A 626 -6.53 -10.38 -7.02
CA ILE A 626 -5.57 -11.26 -6.36
C ILE A 626 -5.86 -11.35 -4.87
N SER A 627 -5.60 -12.51 -4.28
CA SER A 627 -5.65 -12.70 -2.84
C SER A 627 -4.49 -13.57 -2.36
N GLU A 628 -4.03 -13.26 -1.16
CA GLU A 628 -3.08 -13.96 -0.33
C GLU A 628 -3.83 -14.33 0.96
N ALA A 629 -4.59 -15.42 0.92
CA ALA A 629 -5.51 -15.81 2.01
C ALA A 629 -4.80 -16.55 3.15
N ALA A 630 -3.71 -17.27 2.84
CA ALA A 630 -2.89 -17.95 3.84
C ALA A 630 -1.41 -17.69 3.55
N SER A 631 -0.77 -16.80 4.30
CA SER A 631 0.65 -16.51 4.11
C SER A 631 1.39 -16.13 5.38
N PHE A 632 2.66 -16.54 5.41
CA PHE A 632 3.57 -16.30 6.51
C PHE A 632 4.98 -16.12 5.98
N GLY A 633 5.78 -15.30 6.64
CA GLY A 633 7.22 -15.32 6.38
C GLY A 633 8.01 -14.26 7.12
N PRO A 634 9.33 -14.25 6.90
CA PRO A 634 10.22 -13.30 7.54
C PRO A 634 9.96 -11.87 7.04
N GLY A 635 10.14 -10.93 7.95
CA GLY A 635 10.16 -9.52 7.64
C GLY A 635 11.22 -8.79 8.45
N MET A 636 11.53 -7.58 8.00
CA MET A 636 12.46 -6.69 8.65
C MET A 636 11.93 -5.26 8.58
N MET A 637 11.99 -4.57 9.72
CA MET A 637 11.68 -3.14 9.82
C MET A 637 12.91 -2.40 10.33
N ILE A 638 13.21 -1.25 9.74
CA ILE A 638 14.33 -0.39 10.14
C ILE A 638 13.81 1.04 10.25
N ARG A 639 14.03 1.67 11.39
CA ARG A 639 13.77 3.09 11.65
C ARG A 639 15.10 3.82 11.79
N PHE A 640 15.27 4.88 11.01
CA PHE A 640 16.47 5.72 11.06
C PHE A 640 16.27 6.87 12.06
N PRO A 641 17.37 7.40 12.63
CA PRO A 641 17.29 8.54 13.52
C PRO A 641 16.74 9.78 12.80
N GLU A 642 16.04 10.63 13.56
CA GLU A 642 15.58 11.92 13.04
C GLU A 642 16.76 12.72 12.49
N THR A 643 16.62 13.20 11.26
CA THR A 643 17.68 13.91 10.55
C THR A 643 17.07 15.04 9.70
N GLY A 644 17.53 16.27 9.96
CA GLY A 644 17.08 17.45 9.22
C GLY A 644 15.58 17.72 9.37
N ALA A 645 14.88 17.90 8.24
CA ALA A 645 13.44 18.12 8.22
C ALA A 645 12.59 16.84 8.38
N MET A 646 13.20 15.66 8.33
CA MET A 646 12.51 14.37 8.37
C MET A 646 12.40 13.88 9.82
N LYS A 647 11.15 13.74 10.30
CA LYS A 647 10.84 13.27 11.65
C LYS A 647 10.97 11.75 11.74
N ARG A 648 10.44 11.03 10.76
CA ARG A 648 10.45 9.56 10.73
C ARG A 648 10.85 9.10 9.34
N LEU A 649 11.82 8.20 9.30
CA LEU A 649 12.20 7.45 8.11
C LEU A 649 12.20 5.98 8.48
N GLU A 650 11.31 5.21 7.86
CA GLU A 650 11.25 3.77 8.06
C GLU A 650 11.30 3.03 6.73
N GLN A 651 11.94 1.88 6.75
CA GLN A 651 11.96 0.93 5.66
C GLN A 651 11.54 -0.42 6.20
N ARG A 652 10.46 -0.97 5.64
CA ARG A 652 9.94 -2.30 5.98
C ARG A 652 10.00 -3.18 4.76
N VAL A 653 10.44 -4.43 4.94
CA VAL A 653 10.49 -5.40 3.86
C VAL A 653 10.04 -6.77 4.38
N PHE A 654 9.12 -7.40 3.65
CA PHE A 654 8.54 -8.69 3.99
C PHE A 654 8.66 -9.64 2.82
N ILE A 655 8.97 -10.90 3.12
CA ILE A 655 8.96 -12.00 2.16
C ILE A 655 8.04 -13.06 2.76
N SER A 656 6.94 -13.38 2.09
CA SER A 656 5.96 -14.34 2.60
C SER A 656 5.78 -15.51 1.64
N GLY A 657 5.73 -16.72 2.19
CA GLY A 657 5.26 -17.90 1.46
C GLY A 657 3.73 -17.90 1.45
N ILE A 658 3.14 -17.96 0.28
CA ILE A 658 1.70 -18.05 0.07
C ILE A 658 1.35 -19.54 0.01
N LEU A 659 0.68 -20.05 1.05
CA LEU A 659 0.17 -21.42 1.07
C LEU A 659 -1.09 -21.53 0.20
N LEU A 660 -1.97 -20.54 0.30
CA LEU A 660 -3.16 -20.39 -0.53
C LEU A 660 -3.33 -18.93 -0.96
N GLY A 661 -3.47 -18.73 -2.26
CA GLY A 661 -3.89 -17.49 -2.86
C GLY A 661 -4.76 -17.74 -4.09
N GLY A 662 -5.34 -16.67 -4.62
CA GLY A 662 -6.13 -16.69 -5.85
C GLY A 662 -5.78 -15.53 -6.75
N THR A 663 -5.91 -15.70 -8.06
CA THR A 663 -5.60 -14.71 -9.10
C THR A 663 -6.59 -14.83 -10.25
N LYS A 664 -7.00 -13.72 -10.88
CA LYS A 664 -7.88 -13.76 -12.07
C LYS A 664 -7.36 -14.76 -13.10
N SER A 665 -8.27 -15.54 -13.69
CA SER A 665 -7.99 -16.30 -14.90
C SER A 665 -8.73 -15.71 -16.10
N ASP A 666 -8.07 -15.59 -17.24
CA ASP A 666 -8.65 -15.01 -18.46
C ASP A 666 -9.41 -16.06 -19.30
N TYR A 667 -9.21 -17.36 -19.04
CA TYR A 667 -9.79 -18.46 -19.82
C TYR A 667 -10.65 -19.42 -18.99
N TYR A 668 -10.33 -19.60 -17.71
CA TYR A 668 -11.14 -20.40 -16.79
C TYR A 668 -12.44 -19.69 -16.40
N ASN A 669 -13.57 -20.30 -16.73
CA ASN A 669 -14.89 -19.90 -16.26
C ASN A 669 -15.76 -21.15 -16.08
N VAL A 670 -15.92 -21.58 -14.83
CA VAL A 670 -16.72 -22.77 -14.47
C VAL A 670 -17.65 -22.39 -13.33
N ILE A 671 -18.96 -22.55 -13.53
CA ILE A 671 -20.02 -22.04 -12.64
C ILE A 671 -19.84 -20.52 -12.47
N ASP A 672 -19.48 -20.07 -11.27
CA ASP A 672 -19.26 -18.67 -10.94
C ASP A 672 -17.77 -18.35 -10.70
N ARG A 673 -16.88 -19.33 -10.88
CA ARG A 673 -15.44 -19.18 -10.66
C ARG A 673 -14.71 -18.80 -11.93
N ASP A 674 -14.12 -17.61 -11.91
CA ASP A 674 -13.36 -17.01 -13.00
C ASP A 674 -11.89 -16.72 -12.64
N TYR A 675 -11.36 -17.44 -11.65
CA TYR A 675 -10.02 -17.24 -11.08
C TYR A 675 -9.30 -18.57 -10.83
N ASN A 676 -7.98 -18.50 -10.83
CA ASN A 676 -7.11 -19.61 -10.48
C ASN A 676 -6.72 -19.52 -9.00
N MET A 677 -6.60 -20.67 -8.36
CA MET A 677 -6.00 -20.82 -7.04
C MET A 677 -4.57 -21.34 -7.14
N GLY A 678 -3.81 -21.17 -6.07
CA GLY A 678 -2.45 -21.67 -6.06
C GLY A 678 -1.68 -21.34 -4.79
N SER A 679 -0.41 -21.70 -4.84
CA SER A 679 0.58 -21.35 -3.81
C SER A 679 1.75 -20.61 -4.47
N GLY A 680 2.56 -19.93 -3.68
CA GLY A 680 3.63 -19.09 -4.23
C GLY A 680 4.32 -18.25 -3.18
N PHE A 681 4.71 -17.03 -3.55
CA PHE A 681 5.34 -16.10 -2.63
C PHE A 681 4.97 -14.65 -2.93
N SER A 682 5.09 -13.80 -1.91
CA SER A 682 5.00 -12.36 -2.05
C SER A 682 6.23 -11.66 -1.48
N VAL A 683 6.57 -10.51 -2.06
CA VAL A 683 7.60 -9.60 -1.57
C VAL A 683 6.95 -8.23 -1.42
N LYS A 684 7.00 -7.65 -0.23
CA LYS A 684 6.41 -6.34 0.06
C LYS A 684 7.47 -5.41 0.61
N THR A 685 7.50 -4.20 0.10
CA THR A 685 8.37 -3.13 0.62
C THR A 685 7.54 -1.91 0.92
N MET A 686 7.79 -1.28 2.07
CA MET A 686 7.12 -0.07 2.50
C MET A 686 8.17 0.93 2.97
N THR A 687 8.19 2.10 2.37
CA THR A 687 9.05 3.23 2.77
C THR A 687 8.17 4.32 3.35
N TYR A 688 8.38 4.67 4.62
CA TYR A 688 7.65 5.74 5.30
C TYR A 688 8.57 6.94 5.49
N MET A 689 8.08 8.13 5.12
CA MET A 689 8.76 9.40 5.29
C MET A 689 7.80 10.43 5.88
N ASP A 690 7.95 10.74 7.17
CA ASP A 690 7.20 11.82 7.82
C ASP A 690 8.04 13.10 7.90
N PHE A 691 7.47 14.21 7.44
CA PHE A 691 8.09 15.51 7.44
C PHE A 691 7.40 16.43 8.44
N ARG A 692 8.17 17.10 9.31
CA ARG A 692 7.64 17.92 10.42
C ARG A 692 6.61 18.99 10.05
N HIS A 693 6.60 19.46 8.80
CA HIS A 693 5.76 20.60 8.37
C HIS A 693 5.15 20.42 6.96
N PHE A 694 5.29 19.24 6.36
CA PHE A 694 4.85 18.97 4.98
C PHE A 694 3.88 17.78 4.89
N GLY A 695 3.79 16.98 5.96
CA GLY A 695 2.97 15.77 6.04
C GLY A 695 3.78 14.50 5.77
N ARG A 696 3.10 13.47 5.27
CA ARG A 696 3.63 12.11 5.12
C ARG A 696 3.73 11.70 3.66
N PHE A 697 4.81 11.00 3.32
CA PHE A 697 4.92 10.23 2.09
C PHE A 697 5.15 8.77 2.41
N GLU A 698 4.39 7.89 1.77
CA GLU A 698 4.62 6.45 1.82
C GLU A 698 4.79 5.90 0.41
N LEU A 699 5.71 4.96 0.23
CA LEU A 699 5.79 4.15 -0.97
C LEU A 699 5.61 2.69 -0.58
N LYS A 700 4.46 2.12 -0.94
CA LYS A 700 4.18 0.68 -0.82
C LYS A 700 4.43 0.02 -2.17
N SER A 701 5.09 -1.13 -2.19
CA SER A 701 5.20 -1.98 -3.37
C SER A 701 4.99 -3.43 -2.99
N ASP A 702 3.98 -4.04 -3.61
CA ASP A 702 3.62 -5.44 -3.39
C ASP A 702 3.86 -6.23 -4.68
N TYR A 703 4.68 -7.26 -4.57
CA TYR A 703 4.90 -8.23 -5.63
C TYR A 703 4.32 -9.56 -5.21
N TYR A 704 3.52 -10.15 -6.08
CA TYR A 704 2.93 -11.47 -5.90
C TYR A 704 3.33 -12.37 -7.05
N ARG A 705 3.65 -13.62 -6.73
CA ARG A 705 3.82 -14.67 -7.72
C ARG A 705 3.12 -15.93 -7.24
N ILE A 706 2.04 -16.30 -7.92
CA ILE A 706 1.20 -17.45 -7.58
C ILE A 706 1.31 -18.49 -8.72
N PHE A 707 1.51 -19.74 -8.33
CA PHE A 707 1.59 -20.89 -9.23
C PHE A 707 0.33 -21.73 -9.10
N THR A 708 -0.33 -21.97 -10.23
CA THR A 708 -1.48 -22.87 -10.33
C THR A 708 -0.96 -24.21 -10.82
N TRP A 709 -0.94 -25.19 -9.91
CA TRP A 709 -0.23 -26.45 -10.10
C TRP A 709 -1.09 -27.50 -10.80
N LYS A 710 -2.37 -27.57 -10.39
CA LYS A 710 -3.33 -28.59 -10.82
C LYS A 710 -4.39 -27.98 -11.73
N GLY A 711 -4.22 -28.12 -13.04
CA GLY A 711 -5.23 -27.70 -14.00
C GLY A 711 -6.33 -28.73 -14.24
N TYR A 712 -7.22 -28.42 -15.18
CA TYR A 712 -8.29 -29.31 -15.64
C TYR A 712 -7.92 -30.09 -16.91
N GLU A 713 -6.64 -30.07 -17.32
CA GLU A 713 -6.20 -30.72 -18.56
C GLU A 713 -6.48 -32.23 -18.54
N GLY A 714 -7.03 -32.74 -19.65
CA GLY A 714 -7.38 -34.16 -19.79
C GLY A 714 -8.67 -34.58 -19.07
N LYS A 715 -9.45 -33.64 -18.53
CA LYS A 715 -10.78 -33.89 -18.00
C LYS A 715 -11.85 -33.53 -19.02
N ASP A 716 -12.89 -34.34 -19.10
CA ASP A 716 -14.06 -34.08 -19.91
C ASP A 716 -14.95 -33.04 -19.22
N LEU A 717 -14.82 -31.78 -19.62
CA LEU A 717 -15.59 -30.66 -19.05
C LEU A 717 -17.08 -30.72 -19.43
N GLU A 718 -17.46 -31.44 -20.49
CA GLU A 718 -18.86 -31.51 -20.94
C GLU A 718 -19.69 -32.46 -20.06
N ASN A 719 -19.06 -33.54 -19.57
CA ASN A 719 -19.74 -34.59 -18.81
C ASN A 719 -19.39 -34.63 -17.32
N ILE A 720 -18.37 -33.89 -16.86
CA ILE A 720 -18.04 -33.83 -15.44
C ILE A 720 -18.98 -32.86 -14.71
N ASN A 721 -19.56 -33.31 -13.60
CA ASN A 721 -20.29 -32.40 -12.73
C ASN A 721 -19.30 -31.35 -12.17
N PRO A 722 -19.52 -30.04 -12.41
CA PRO A 722 -18.62 -28.98 -12.00
C PRO A 722 -18.30 -28.95 -10.49
N LEU A 723 -19.24 -29.35 -9.63
CA LEU A 723 -19.04 -29.44 -8.17
C LEU A 723 -17.99 -30.50 -7.77
N TYR A 724 -17.68 -31.43 -8.68
CA TYR A 724 -16.67 -32.46 -8.49
C TYR A 724 -15.42 -32.22 -9.33
N LEU A 725 -15.32 -31.07 -10.03
CA LEU A 725 -14.16 -30.69 -10.82
C LEU A 725 -13.00 -30.29 -9.90
N ASN A 726 -12.23 -31.30 -9.49
CA ASN A 726 -11.08 -31.12 -8.60
C ASN A 726 -9.87 -30.50 -9.34
N ALA A 727 -9.90 -29.19 -9.61
CA ALA A 727 -8.86 -28.42 -10.28
C ALA A 727 -8.72 -27.04 -9.63
N GLN A 728 -7.51 -26.47 -9.68
CA GLN A 728 -7.21 -25.12 -9.19
C GLN A 728 -7.52 -24.02 -10.22
N GLY A 729 -7.90 -24.37 -11.45
CA GLY A 729 -8.10 -23.43 -12.56
C GLY A 729 -7.21 -23.76 -13.76
N ASP A 730 -6.81 -22.77 -14.55
CA ASP A 730 -5.83 -22.95 -15.62
C ASP A 730 -4.42 -23.14 -15.06
N LYS A 731 -3.72 -24.21 -15.45
CA LYS A 731 -2.33 -24.42 -15.04
C LYS A 731 -1.42 -23.32 -15.58
N GLY A 732 -0.58 -22.76 -14.72
CA GLY A 732 0.24 -21.61 -15.09
C GLY A 732 0.86 -20.89 -13.90
N ASN A 733 1.30 -19.66 -14.13
CA ASN A 733 1.73 -18.75 -13.07
C ASN A 733 1.31 -17.32 -13.37
N ALA A 734 0.83 -16.63 -12.33
CA ALA A 734 0.44 -15.23 -12.40
C ALA A 734 1.37 -14.37 -11.57
N ILE A 735 1.68 -13.20 -12.09
CA ILE A 735 2.43 -12.15 -11.43
C ILE A 735 1.53 -10.93 -11.31
N LEU A 736 1.50 -10.32 -10.12
CA LEU A 736 0.96 -8.98 -9.92
C LEU A 736 2.02 -8.12 -9.22
N LEU A 737 2.32 -6.97 -9.81
CA LEU A 737 3.08 -5.90 -9.16
C LEU A 737 2.15 -4.72 -8.91
N VAL A 738 2.08 -4.28 -7.66
CA VAL A 738 1.36 -3.08 -7.24
C VAL A 738 2.37 -2.08 -6.71
N ILE A 739 2.40 -0.87 -7.27
CA ILE A 739 3.22 0.25 -6.77
C ILE A 739 2.26 1.35 -6.33
N ASN A 740 2.33 1.73 -5.06
CA ASN A 740 1.43 2.69 -4.46
C ASN A 740 2.19 3.82 -3.74
N PRO A 741 2.55 4.91 -4.46
CA PRO A 741 2.89 6.17 -3.83
C PRO A 741 1.66 6.80 -3.17
N TYR A 742 1.84 7.20 -1.92
CA TYR A 742 0.86 7.83 -1.05
C TYR A 742 1.42 9.14 -0.53
N TRP A 743 0.64 10.21 -0.68
CA TRP A 743 0.95 11.53 -0.15
C TRP A 743 -0.17 11.96 0.76
N GLU A 744 0.20 12.47 1.92
CA GLU A 744 -0.71 13.14 2.82
C GLU A 744 -0.14 14.48 3.21
N ILE A 745 -0.90 15.54 2.94
CA ILE A 745 -0.56 16.91 3.31
C ILE A 745 -1.39 17.25 4.54
N GLU A 746 -0.74 17.34 5.69
CA GLU A 746 -1.38 17.73 6.95
C GLU A 746 -1.89 19.18 6.83
N VAL A 747 -3.18 19.37 7.11
CA VAL A 747 -3.82 20.69 7.21
C VAL A 747 -3.77 21.18 8.65
N ASN A 748 -4.02 20.27 9.61
CA ASN A 748 -3.83 20.45 11.05
C ASN A 748 -3.61 19.06 11.70
N ASP A 749 -3.56 19.00 13.04
CA ASP A 749 -3.27 17.76 13.79
C ASP A 749 -4.30 16.63 13.61
N VAL A 750 -5.49 16.94 13.07
CA VAL A 750 -6.60 15.98 12.90
C VAL A 750 -6.92 15.74 11.42
N LEU A 751 -6.77 16.75 10.56
CA LEU A 751 -7.22 16.73 9.17
C LEU A 751 -6.03 16.80 8.20
N GLY A 752 -6.00 15.88 7.24
CA GLY A 752 -5.06 15.82 6.13
C GLY A 752 -5.76 15.77 4.77
N ILE A 753 -5.04 16.17 3.72
CA ILE A 753 -5.43 15.94 2.32
C ILE A 753 -4.62 14.77 1.80
N HIS A 754 -5.31 13.71 1.41
CA HIS A 754 -4.73 12.48 0.89
C HIS A 754 -4.79 12.44 -0.64
N ALA A 755 -3.66 12.12 -1.26
CA ALA A 755 -3.55 11.79 -2.67
C ALA A 755 -2.68 10.53 -2.84
N SER A 756 -3.23 9.48 -3.45
CA SER A 756 -2.46 8.29 -3.77
C SER A 756 -2.73 7.79 -5.18
N THR A 757 -1.73 7.13 -5.76
CA THR A 757 -1.84 6.46 -7.05
C THR A 757 -1.43 5.02 -6.86
N SER A 758 -2.21 4.05 -7.36
CA SER A 758 -1.85 2.63 -7.33
C SER A 758 -1.68 2.15 -8.77
N TYR A 759 -0.48 1.74 -9.15
CA TYR A 759 -0.19 1.20 -10.47
C TYR A 759 -0.14 -0.33 -10.41
N PHE A 760 -0.95 -1.00 -11.23
CA PHE A 760 -1.10 -2.44 -11.26
C PHE A 760 -0.53 -2.98 -12.58
N VAL A 761 0.37 -3.95 -12.48
CA VAL A 761 0.91 -4.68 -13.63
C VAL A 761 0.67 -6.16 -13.39
N ARG A 762 -0.20 -6.75 -14.22
CA ARG A 762 -0.49 -8.18 -14.19
C ARG A 762 0.12 -8.85 -15.41
N SER A 763 0.76 -10.00 -15.19
CA SER A 763 1.22 -10.88 -16.26
C SER A 763 0.89 -12.30 -15.88
N THR A 764 0.05 -12.97 -16.66
CA THR A 764 -0.32 -14.36 -16.44
C THR A 764 0.18 -15.20 -17.59
N HIS A 765 0.97 -16.22 -17.25
CA HIS A 765 1.43 -17.24 -18.18
C HIS A 765 0.60 -18.50 -18.00
N TYR A 766 0.02 -18.97 -19.10
CA TYR A 766 -0.81 -20.17 -19.15
C TYR A 766 -0.07 -21.29 -19.87
N HIS A 767 -0.22 -22.51 -19.39
CA HIS A 767 0.44 -23.67 -20.02
C HIS A 767 -0.18 -24.00 -21.39
N CYS A 768 -1.50 -23.89 -21.49
CA CYS A 768 -2.28 -24.32 -22.67
C CYS A 768 -2.93 -23.16 -23.43
N HIS A 769 -2.79 -21.93 -22.96
CA HIS A 769 -3.44 -20.74 -23.54
C HIS A 769 -2.41 -19.62 -23.78
N PRO A 770 -2.74 -18.61 -24.61
CA PRO A 770 -1.86 -17.45 -24.79
C PRO A 770 -1.70 -16.61 -23.52
N ASP A 771 -0.48 -16.12 -23.30
CA ASP A 771 -0.16 -15.21 -22.18
C ASP A 771 -0.98 -13.92 -22.23
N VAL A 772 -1.41 -13.45 -21.06
CA VAL A 772 -2.16 -12.20 -20.92
C VAL A 772 -1.38 -11.22 -20.05
N LYS A 773 -1.23 -9.99 -20.55
CA LYS A 773 -0.60 -8.88 -19.83
C LYS A 773 -1.57 -7.71 -19.78
N THR A 774 -1.81 -7.20 -18.58
CA THR A 774 -2.64 -6.02 -18.37
C THR A 774 -1.93 -5.04 -17.45
N SER A 775 -2.14 -3.75 -17.70
CA SER A 775 -1.67 -2.69 -16.82
C SER A 775 -2.78 -1.68 -16.64
N THR A 776 -3.02 -1.28 -15.39
CA THR A 776 -3.96 -0.21 -15.08
C THR A 776 -3.42 0.65 -13.95
N PHE A 777 -4.06 1.78 -13.71
CA PHE A 777 -3.80 2.61 -12.55
C PHE A 777 -5.09 3.04 -11.87
N GLU A 778 -4.96 3.33 -10.59
CA GLU A 778 -5.97 3.98 -9.79
C GLU A 778 -5.42 5.27 -9.25
N PHE A 779 -6.27 6.28 -9.20
CA PHE A 779 -5.98 7.54 -8.52
C PHE A 779 -7.01 7.78 -7.43
N ARG A 780 -6.57 8.12 -6.22
CA ARG A 780 -7.43 8.45 -5.09
C ARG A 780 -7.09 9.84 -4.58
N LEU A 781 -8.14 10.62 -4.31
CA LEU A 781 -8.05 11.93 -3.69
C LEU A 781 -9.11 12.01 -2.59
N GLY A 782 -8.74 12.42 -1.38
CA GLY A 782 -9.67 12.47 -0.26
C GLY A 782 -9.20 13.34 0.90
N LEU A 783 -10.06 13.44 1.90
CA LEU A 783 -9.75 14.05 3.20
C LEU A 783 -9.54 12.94 4.23
N THR A 784 -8.46 13.03 4.98
CA THR A 784 -8.07 12.08 6.03
C THR A 784 -8.30 12.71 7.38
N CYS A 785 -8.92 11.95 8.28
CA CYS A 785 -9.13 12.32 9.68
C CYS A 785 -8.37 11.33 10.57
N HIS A 786 -7.41 11.82 11.36
CA HIS A 786 -6.69 11.06 12.38
C HIS A 786 -7.48 11.11 13.69
N LEU A 787 -7.63 9.97 14.37
CA LEU A 787 -8.53 9.78 15.51
C LEU A 787 -7.84 9.32 16.79
#